data_AF-A0A8S2TW95-F1
#
_entry.id   AF-A0A8S2TW95-F1
#
_cell.length_a   1.000
_cell.length_b   1.000
_cell.length_c   1.000
_cell.angle_alpha   90.00
_cell.angle_beta   90.00
_cell.angle_gamma   90.00
#
_symmetry.space_group_name_H-M   'P 1'
#
loop_
_entity.id
_entity.type
_entity.pdbx_description
1 polymer ?
#
loop_
_entity_poly.entity_id
_entity_poly.type
_entity_poly.pdbx_seq_one_letter_code
_entity_poly.pdbx_strand_id
1 'polypeptide(L)'
;VNYTSCTIQGPNNADFRPQCAITVDGNHMALTWSFCVVPTDAVIFYSTVSKNGYWRENSGSTEGATMLWIYGSRFEQNGFSTVPSTTNTNTVQLVSNYAVYDCEMHNDKVTNTQLTCYTPAMTPGVYQIRAYVNGNLIPLYQYSNPQRATFVPLVSQTPIITGISPQTGPPQTLISLSGNFQTACTSRDTNGCSMDGDPLISRVYMGGHLCNVINPVTNTYYSNITKNNLECSFEGNEIGIFNVSMLVTEQYGRSLISPNLYRVSAAGDLYTFQSYAVISSVSPNTGSLHGGTTLTINGEDFCNNAQYPVVVNVGGQPCTVLNASLTTIQCQTPVAPVNIASQYHGGRGLYIFRQSGAISQGTLAASSPPYPSVGATQTWSDDAMYVSQSSSDETVWLIGFLRIPQAANFTFILQTNGNGALFLSSNDSPANVIKIADVTHNQSNTELLQGNIDYYLLCVGSRIGGNLVLSVEARMHETTLTATTSSLVLNEIQSISVIATVVAEGQRIVYSTNTSSNGTSEVQSIQVGLSTFQIGFRGAYTALLTGQPTTDVVEAALNDLPTIYPLTVTVTATSTRYIITFPPEMGDVPLVTCISTSGNAPVINEIVQGVASNTAIAFSLNGMTTDYIDFTTNVTQANLTAEFNKL
;
A
#
# COMPACT_ATOMS: atom_id res chain seq x y z
N VAL A 1 12.96 45.03 -23.64
CA VAL A 1 12.90 45.39 -22.21
C VAL A 1 13.81 44.41 -21.50
N ASN A 2 14.94 44.87 -20.98
CA ASN A 2 15.96 44.00 -20.37
C ASN A 2 15.45 43.50 -19.02
N TYR A 3 15.53 42.19 -18.79
CA TYR A 3 15.12 41.56 -17.54
C TYR A 3 16.25 41.71 -16.52
N THR A 4 15.95 42.28 -15.36
CA THR A 4 16.89 42.48 -14.24
C THR A 4 16.37 41.78 -12.99
N SER A 5 17.28 41.13 -12.28
CA SER A 5 17.04 40.23 -11.17
C SER A 5 16.59 40.91 -9.88
N CYS A 6 16.04 40.09 -8.98
CA CYS A 6 15.51 40.49 -7.69
C CYS A 6 16.40 39.94 -6.57
N THR A 7 17.09 40.81 -5.84
CA THR A 7 17.88 40.46 -4.64
C THR A 7 17.09 40.79 -3.38
N ILE A 8 16.85 39.80 -2.50
CA ILE A 8 16.14 40.02 -1.23
C ILE A 8 17.17 40.25 -0.12
N GLN A 9 17.14 41.41 0.53
CA GLN A 9 17.96 41.69 1.72
C GLN A 9 17.21 41.39 3.03
N GLY A 10 17.82 40.51 3.83
CA GLY A 10 17.80 40.59 5.30
C GLY A 10 16.77 39.75 6.07
N PRO A 11 17.03 39.50 7.38
CA PRO A 11 16.46 38.38 8.15
C PRO A 11 15.14 38.70 8.87
N ASN A 12 14.55 39.88 8.66
CA ASN A 12 13.40 40.34 9.44
C ASN A 12 12.17 40.54 8.55
N ASN A 13 11.27 39.56 8.63
CA ASN A 13 9.89 39.58 8.15
C ASN A 13 9.13 40.86 8.56
N ALA A 14 9.06 41.83 7.66
CA ALA A 14 8.02 42.85 7.69
C ALA A 14 7.36 42.88 6.31
N ASP A 15 6.39 41.97 6.16
CA ASP A 15 5.49 41.75 5.03
C ASP A 15 6.12 41.23 3.74
N PHE A 16 6.14 39.89 3.59
CA PHE A 16 6.28 39.06 2.38
C PHE A 16 6.14 39.79 1.03
N ARG A 17 7.15 40.58 0.67
CA ARG A 17 7.26 41.33 -0.57
C ARG A 17 8.75 41.26 -0.96
N PRO A 18 9.14 40.53 -2.01
CA PRO A 18 10.51 40.59 -2.49
C PRO A 18 10.82 42.04 -2.86
N GLN A 19 11.75 42.69 -2.14
CA GLN A 19 12.18 44.02 -2.51
C GLN A 19 13.12 43.90 -3.71
N CYS A 20 12.63 44.20 -4.91
CA CYS A 20 13.50 44.38 -6.07
C CYS A 20 14.21 45.74 -5.93
N ALA A 21 15.51 45.72 -5.62
CA ALA A 21 16.36 46.90 -5.70
C ALA A 21 17.07 46.91 -7.07
N ILE A 22 16.76 47.90 -7.92
CA ILE A 22 17.55 48.17 -9.13
C ILE A 22 18.56 49.26 -8.77
N THR A 23 19.85 49.00 -9.01
CA THR A 23 20.88 50.05 -9.00
C THR A 23 21.12 50.48 -10.45
N VAL A 24 20.71 51.70 -10.81
CA VAL A 24 21.09 52.32 -12.09
C VAL A 24 21.95 53.54 -11.73
N ASP A 25 23.19 53.55 -12.24
CA ASP A 25 24.13 54.67 -12.14
C ASP A 25 24.32 55.26 -10.73
N GLY A 26 24.42 54.41 -9.71
CA GLY A 26 24.81 54.82 -8.36
C GLY A 26 23.77 55.60 -7.56
N ASN A 27 22.53 55.76 -8.05
CA ASN A 27 21.42 56.36 -7.30
C ASN A 27 20.31 55.33 -7.04
N HIS A 28 19.91 55.19 -5.77
CA HIS A 28 18.77 54.36 -5.38
C HIS A 28 17.46 54.97 -5.90
N MET A 29 16.86 54.34 -6.91
CA MET A 29 15.54 54.70 -7.38
C MET A 29 14.51 53.69 -6.86
N ALA A 30 13.59 54.14 -6.00
CA ALA A 30 12.43 53.36 -5.62
C ALA A 30 11.45 53.28 -6.80
N LEU A 31 11.47 52.18 -7.55
CA LEU A 31 10.48 51.91 -8.59
C LEU A 31 9.31 51.10 -8.02
N THR A 32 8.12 51.38 -8.54
CA THR A 32 6.87 50.71 -8.21
C THR A 32 6.87 49.26 -8.69
N TRP A 33 6.80 48.31 -7.75
CA TRP A 33 6.18 46.96 -7.66
C TRP A 33 5.97 46.04 -8.88
N SER A 34 6.13 46.47 -10.13
CA SER A 34 5.59 45.80 -11.32
C SER A 34 6.56 44.89 -12.07
N PHE A 35 7.76 44.61 -11.55
CA PHE A 35 8.84 43.97 -12.35
C PHE A 35 9.59 42.79 -11.68
N CYS A 36 9.12 42.23 -10.57
CA CYS A 36 9.67 40.98 -10.02
C CYS A 36 9.04 39.77 -10.73
N VAL A 37 9.82 38.95 -11.45
CA VAL A 37 9.33 37.68 -12.00
C VAL A 37 9.87 36.53 -11.15
N VAL A 38 9.08 36.10 -10.16
CA VAL A 38 9.27 34.79 -9.52
C VAL A 38 8.50 33.74 -10.33
N PRO A 39 8.98 32.49 -10.45
CA PRO A 39 8.26 31.42 -11.15
C PRO A 39 6.84 31.20 -10.62
N THR A 40 6.65 31.47 -9.32
CA THR A 40 5.36 31.56 -8.64
C THR A 40 5.48 32.53 -7.45
N ASP A 41 4.43 33.31 -7.18
CA ASP A 41 4.32 34.15 -5.99
C ASP A 41 3.46 33.51 -4.88
N ALA A 42 3.15 32.22 -5.04
CA ALA A 42 2.45 31.42 -4.04
C ALA A 42 3.30 31.21 -2.78
N VAL A 43 2.64 31.15 -1.63
CA VAL A 43 3.28 31.01 -0.32
C VAL A 43 2.53 29.93 0.47
N ILE A 44 3.27 29.06 1.16
CA ILE A 44 2.68 28.07 2.09
C ILE A 44 2.83 28.57 3.52
N PHE A 45 1.72 28.65 4.25
CA PHE A 45 1.74 28.99 5.66
C PHE A 45 1.95 27.75 6.51
N TYR A 46 1.13 26.73 6.31
CA TYR A 46 1.21 25.46 7.03
C TYR A 46 0.35 24.39 6.36
N SER A 47 0.50 23.15 6.78
CA SER A 47 -0.41 22.05 6.45
C SER A 47 -1.07 21.48 7.69
N THR A 48 -2.19 20.79 7.51
CA THR A 48 -2.93 20.04 8.53
C THR A 48 -3.67 18.85 7.93
N VAL A 49 -4.00 17.85 8.74
CA VAL A 49 -4.80 16.69 8.34
C VAL A 49 -6.28 16.83 8.71
N SER A 50 -6.63 17.88 9.48
CA SER A 50 -8.00 18.19 9.84
C SER A 50 -8.48 19.49 9.20
N LYS A 51 -9.74 19.52 8.78
CA LYS A 51 -10.30 20.72 8.14
C LYS A 51 -10.32 21.87 9.15
N ASN A 52 -9.76 23.03 8.77
CA ASN A 52 -9.56 24.18 9.67
C ASN A 52 -8.71 23.86 10.90
N GLY A 53 -7.94 22.77 10.85
CA GLY A 53 -6.97 22.40 11.86
C GLY A 53 -5.79 23.35 11.90
N TYR A 54 -5.03 23.27 12.98
CA TYR A 54 -3.72 23.91 13.08
C TYR A 54 -2.64 22.91 12.63
N TRP A 55 -1.42 23.40 12.41
CA TRP A 55 -0.25 22.60 12.00
C TRP A 55 0.23 21.55 13.02
N ARG A 56 -0.48 21.38 14.13
CA ARG A 56 -0.17 20.36 15.12
C ARG A 56 -0.76 19.05 14.63
N GLU A 57 0.01 17.97 14.71
CA GLU A 57 -0.44 16.60 14.38
C GLU A 57 -0.62 16.33 12.88
N ASN A 58 0.34 16.75 12.05
CA ASN A 58 0.40 16.35 10.63
C ASN A 58 0.87 14.90 10.46
N SER A 59 0.19 13.97 11.12
CA SER A 59 0.41 12.55 10.98
C SER A 59 -0.79 11.87 10.36
N GLY A 60 -0.56 10.77 9.64
CA GLY A 60 -1.62 10.05 8.96
C GLY A 60 -1.38 8.56 8.83
N SER A 61 -2.27 7.88 8.10
CA SER A 61 -2.17 6.45 7.87
C SER A 61 -0.94 6.09 7.04
N THR A 62 -0.28 4.98 7.36
CA THR A 62 0.78 4.39 6.51
C THR A 62 0.22 3.79 5.22
N GLU A 63 -1.07 3.47 5.20
CA GLU A 63 -1.79 2.97 4.01
C GLU A 63 -2.34 4.12 3.13
N GLY A 64 -1.99 5.36 3.47
CA GLY A 64 -2.39 6.56 2.73
C GLY A 64 -3.87 6.90 2.91
N ALA A 65 -4.42 7.60 1.92
CA ALA A 65 -5.74 8.21 1.90
C ALA A 65 -6.04 9.18 3.07
N THR A 66 -5.01 9.61 3.82
CA THR A 66 -5.11 10.77 4.71
C THR A 66 -5.24 12.03 3.85
N MET A 67 -6.27 12.83 4.10
CA MET A 67 -6.49 14.09 3.41
C MET A 67 -5.61 15.17 4.01
N LEU A 68 -4.71 15.73 3.22
CA LEU A 68 -3.89 16.87 3.58
C LEU A 68 -4.55 18.16 3.13
N TRP A 69 -4.56 19.13 4.03
CA TRP A 69 -4.95 20.52 3.79
C TRP A 69 -3.69 21.38 3.88
N ILE A 70 -3.35 22.06 2.80
CA ILE A 70 -2.17 22.93 2.72
C ILE A 70 -2.69 24.36 2.57
N TYR A 71 -2.52 25.14 3.62
CA TYR A 71 -2.98 26.52 3.68
C TYR A 71 -1.87 27.48 3.26
N GLY A 72 -2.24 28.46 2.45
CA GLY A 72 -1.32 29.40 1.86
C GLY A 72 -2.05 30.58 1.23
N SER A 73 -1.39 31.19 0.26
CA SER A 73 -1.99 32.25 -0.54
C SER A 73 -1.46 32.22 -1.96
N ARG A 74 -2.28 32.74 -2.88
CA ARG A 74 -1.96 32.86 -4.32
C ARG A 74 -1.69 31.52 -4.98
N PHE A 75 -2.31 30.45 -4.50
CA PHE A 75 -2.45 29.25 -5.29
C PHE A 75 -3.32 29.57 -6.52
N GLU A 76 -3.06 28.89 -7.62
CA GLU A 76 -3.92 29.00 -8.78
C GLU A 76 -5.30 28.41 -8.46
N GLN A 77 -6.35 29.17 -8.73
CA GLN A 77 -7.71 28.69 -8.55
C GLN A 77 -8.03 27.66 -9.63
N ASN A 78 -8.60 26.53 -9.21
CA ASN A 78 -9.32 25.68 -10.13
C ASN A 78 -10.55 26.46 -10.61
N GLY A 79 -10.53 26.90 -11.87
CA GLY A 79 -11.78 27.22 -12.56
C GLY A 79 -12.64 25.96 -12.55
N PHE A 80 -13.82 26.02 -11.94
CA PHE A 80 -14.86 25.00 -12.13
C PHE A 80 -15.20 24.97 -13.63
N SER A 81 -14.47 24.17 -14.40
CA SER A 81 -14.72 23.91 -15.80
C SER A 81 -15.22 22.48 -15.91
N THR A 82 -16.43 22.33 -16.47
CA THR A 82 -17.04 21.05 -16.83
C THR A 82 -16.28 20.31 -17.94
N VAL A 83 -15.16 20.87 -18.38
CA VAL A 83 -14.17 20.28 -19.28
C VAL A 83 -12.82 20.32 -18.56
N PRO A 84 -12.09 19.21 -18.44
CA PRO A 84 -10.74 19.24 -17.87
C PRO A 84 -9.90 20.22 -18.69
N SER A 85 -9.62 21.40 -18.14
CA SER A 85 -8.71 22.33 -18.80
C SER A 85 -7.32 21.77 -18.62
N THR A 86 -6.59 21.64 -19.71
CA THR A 86 -5.19 21.20 -19.75
C THR A 86 -4.22 22.22 -19.16
N THR A 87 -4.72 23.23 -18.43
CA THR A 87 -3.97 24.40 -17.96
C THR A 87 -3.68 24.40 -16.46
N ASN A 88 -4.43 23.66 -15.64
CA ASN A 88 -4.27 23.73 -14.18
C ASN A 88 -3.36 22.59 -13.73
N THR A 89 -2.12 22.91 -13.38
CA THR A 89 -1.05 21.94 -13.09
C THR A 89 -0.58 22.03 -11.64
N ASN A 90 -1.46 22.41 -10.71
CA ASN A 90 -1.15 22.35 -9.29
C ASN A 90 -0.92 20.89 -8.90
N THR A 91 0.25 20.59 -8.34
CA THR A 91 0.60 19.25 -7.84
C THR A 91 1.24 19.36 -6.48
N VAL A 92 1.16 18.28 -5.70
CA VAL A 92 1.79 18.19 -4.39
C VAL A 92 2.58 16.91 -4.32
N GLN A 93 3.80 17.01 -3.81
CA GLN A 93 4.69 15.88 -3.56
C GLN A 93 5.08 15.83 -2.08
N LEU A 94 5.26 14.63 -1.58
CA LEU A 94 5.74 14.32 -0.24
C LEU A 94 7.16 13.77 -0.39
N VAL A 95 8.13 14.56 0.04
CA VAL A 95 9.55 14.33 -0.26
C VAL A 95 10.32 14.07 1.02
N SER A 96 11.02 12.95 1.08
CA SER A 96 12.06 12.69 2.07
C SER A 96 13.42 12.65 1.39
N ASN A 97 14.48 12.36 2.15
CA ASN A 97 15.82 12.18 1.60
C ASN A 97 15.94 10.96 0.67
N TYR A 98 14.98 10.03 0.72
CA TYR A 98 15.09 8.72 0.05
C TYR A 98 13.91 8.41 -0.87
N ALA A 99 12.81 9.14 -0.77
CA ALA A 99 11.60 8.86 -1.51
C ALA A 99 10.83 10.13 -1.87
N VAL A 100 10.19 10.10 -3.04
CA VAL A 100 9.25 11.11 -3.51
C VAL A 100 7.95 10.41 -3.81
N TYR A 101 6.87 10.90 -3.21
CA TYR A 101 5.53 10.39 -3.40
C TYR A 101 4.62 11.50 -3.93
N ASP A 102 3.91 11.23 -5.02
CA ASP A 102 2.89 12.16 -5.52
C ASP A 102 1.63 12.07 -4.65
N CYS A 103 1.09 13.23 -4.26
CA CYS A 103 -0.15 13.33 -3.50
C CYS A 103 -1.32 13.58 -4.46
N GLU A 104 -2.34 12.72 -4.43
CA GLU A 104 -3.46 12.77 -5.36
C GLU A 104 -4.35 13.99 -5.07
N MET A 105 -4.35 14.98 -5.98
CA MET A 105 -5.06 16.24 -5.78
C MET A 105 -6.58 16.05 -5.70
N HIS A 106 -7.20 16.62 -4.67
CA HIS A 106 -8.65 16.68 -4.53
C HIS A 106 -9.17 18.05 -4.97
N ASN A 107 -9.47 18.16 -6.25
CA ASN A 107 -9.66 19.45 -6.93
C ASN A 107 -10.87 20.27 -6.47
N ASP A 108 -11.93 19.65 -5.97
CA ASP A 108 -13.17 20.33 -5.54
C ASP A 108 -12.97 21.26 -4.33
N LYS A 109 -11.87 21.08 -3.59
CA LYS A 109 -11.54 21.87 -2.40
C LYS A 109 -10.32 22.76 -2.61
N VAL A 110 -9.78 22.87 -3.82
CA VAL A 110 -8.66 23.76 -4.13
C VAL A 110 -9.16 25.19 -4.33
N THR A 111 -8.54 26.14 -3.63
CA THR A 111 -8.80 27.57 -3.77
C THR A 111 -7.48 28.34 -3.89
N ASN A 112 -7.55 29.66 -4.03
CA ASN A 112 -6.35 30.51 -3.99
C ASN A 112 -5.65 30.55 -2.62
N THR A 113 -6.23 29.96 -1.58
CA THR A 113 -5.69 29.93 -0.22
C THR A 113 -5.53 28.53 0.35
N GLN A 114 -5.99 27.49 -0.36
CA GLN A 114 -5.84 26.11 0.09
C GLN A 114 -5.61 25.13 -1.07
N LEU A 115 -4.70 24.18 -0.87
CA LEU A 115 -4.59 22.96 -1.68
C LEU A 115 -5.03 21.78 -0.83
N THR A 116 -5.66 20.78 -1.45
CA THR A 116 -6.01 19.53 -0.79
C THR A 116 -5.60 18.34 -1.63
N CYS A 117 -5.04 17.31 -1.00
CA CYS A 117 -4.64 16.08 -1.68
C CYS A 117 -4.73 14.88 -0.74
N TYR A 118 -4.78 13.67 -1.30
CA TYR A 118 -4.74 12.41 -0.57
C TYR A 118 -3.35 11.81 -0.62
N THR A 119 -2.82 11.49 0.55
CA THR A 119 -1.53 10.82 0.71
C THR A 119 -1.57 9.41 0.08
N PRO A 120 -0.50 8.95 -0.59
CA PRO A 120 -0.37 7.55 -0.97
C PRO A 120 0.08 6.70 0.23
N ALA A 121 0.15 5.37 0.04
CA ALA A 121 0.78 4.50 1.03
C ALA A 121 2.28 4.81 1.13
N MET A 122 2.79 4.97 2.34
CA MET A 122 4.15 5.44 2.62
C MET A 122 4.72 4.76 3.86
N THR A 123 6.03 4.53 3.84
CA THR A 123 6.74 4.03 5.03
C THR A 123 6.83 5.11 6.11
N PRO A 124 6.85 4.73 7.41
CA PRO A 124 7.07 5.67 8.50
C PRO A 124 8.32 6.54 8.27
N GLY A 125 8.18 7.84 8.49
CA GLY A 125 9.24 8.83 8.25
C GLY A 125 8.69 10.26 8.26
N VAL A 126 9.56 11.24 8.10
CA VAL A 126 9.15 12.64 7.95
C VAL A 126 9.28 13.04 6.48
N TYR A 127 8.19 13.56 5.91
CA TYR A 127 8.13 13.99 4.51
C TYR A 127 7.84 15.49 4.45
N GLN A 128 8.70 16.22 3.75
CA GLN A 128 8.47 17.62 3.42
C GLN A 128 7.40 17.70 2.32
N ILE A 129 6.37 18.53 2.54
CA ILE A 129 5.37 18.82 1.52
C ILE A 129 5.97 19.82 0.55
N ARG A 130 5.94 19.49 -0.74
CA ARG A 130 6.43 20.30 -1.85
C ARG A 130 5.29 20.52 -2.83
N ALA A 131 4.79 21.75 -2.92
CA ALA A 131 3.71 22.08 -3.84
C ALA A 131 4.24 22.81 -5.08
N TYR A 132 3.60 22.53 -6.22
CA TYR A 132 3.82 23.19 -7.48
C TYR A 132 2.55 23.94 -7.84
N VAL A 133 2.69 25.19 -8.29
CA VAL A 133 1.59 26.01 -8.80
C VAL A 133 1.88 26.31 -10.25
N ASN A 134 0.96 25.98 -11.16
CA ASN A 134 1.23 26.06 -12.60
C ASN A 134 2.50 25.29 -13.02
N GLY A 135 2.80 24.17 -12.35
CA GLY A 135 3.99 23.36 -12.62
C GLY A 135 5.30 23.98 -12.11
N ASN A 136 5.25 25.18 -11.54
CA ASN A 136 6.39 25.83 -10.90
C ASN A 136 6.41 25.50 -9.42
N LEU A 137 7.55 25.01 -8.94
CA LEU A 137 7.76 24.66 -7.54
C LEU A 137 7.71 25.90 -6.66
N ILE A 138 6.98 25.81 -5.53
CA ILE A 138 7.09 26.77 -4.43
C ILE A 138 8.37 26.43 -3.65
N PRO A 139 9.43 27.28 -3.68
CA PRO A 139 10.67 27.02 -2.96
C PRO A 139 10.49 27.15 -1.44
N LEU A 140 11.38 26.54 -0.64
CA LEU A 140 11.26 26.48 0.83
C LEU A 140 11.28 27.87 1.49
N TYR A 141 11.96 28.85 0.90
CA TYR A 141 11.96 30.22 1.43
C TYR A 141 10.59 30.92 1.29
N GLN A 142 9.68 30.42 0.45
CA GLN A 142 8.29 30.86 0.35
C GLN A 142 7.36 30.10 1.33
N TYR A 143 7.92 29.36 2.29
CA TYR A 143 7.17 28.74 3.38
C TYR A 143 7.31 29.63 4.60
N SER A 144 6.21 29.92 5.28
CA SER A 144 6.29 30.71 6.53
C SER A 144 7.19 30.03 7.58
N ASN A 145 7.16 28.70 7.58
CA ASN A 145 8.09 27.81 8.27
C ASN A 145 8.03 26.42 7.60
N PRO A 146 9.11 25.92 6.99
CA PRO A 146 9.13 24.61 6.35
C PRO A 146 8.69 23.45 7.27
N GLN A 147 8.98 23.53 8.57
CA GLN A 147 8.60 22.53 9.57
C GLN A 147 7.08 22.46 9.82
N ARG A 148 6.32 23.49 9.42
CA ARG A 148 4.85 23.48 9.49
C ARG A 148 4.20 22.87 8.26
N ALA A 149 5.01 22.44 7.28
CA ALA A 149 4.59 21.82 6.04
C ALA A 149 5.24 20.43 5.88
N THR A 150 5.25 19.65 6.96
CA THR A 150 5.71 18.25 6.95
C THR A 150 4.55 17.31 7.21
N PHE A 151 4.66 16.06 6.77
CA PHE A 151 3.74 14.96 7.03
C PHE A 151 4.47 13.72 7.57
N VAL A 152 3.85 13.01 8.52
CA VAL A 152 4.41 11.84 9.20
C VAL A 152 3.43 10.66 9.16
N PRO A 153 3.57 9.69 8.25
CA PRO A 153 2.76 8.46 8.31
C PRO A 153 3.10 7.63 9.55
N LEU A 154 2.07 7.25 10.32
CA LEU A 154 2.17 6.52 11.58
C LEU A 154 1.22 5.33 11.62
N VAL A 155 1.72 4.20 12.12
CA VAL A 155 0.90 2.99 12.35
C VAL A 155 -0.21 3.26 13.36
N SER A 156 0.02 4.10 14.38
CA SER A 156 -1.00 4.47 15.36
C SER A 156 -2.17 5.26 14.77
N GLN A 157 -1.96 5.93 13.64
CA GLN A 157 -3.00 6.66 12.89
C GLN A 157 -3.57 5.84 11.72
N THR A 158 -3.24 4.55 11.66
CA THR A 158 -3.73 3.63 10.63
C THR A 158 -4.85 2.79 11.24
N PRO A 159 -6.11 2.93 10.80
CA PRO A 159 -7.17 1.99 11.17
C PRO A 159 -6.77 0.57 10.76
N ILE A 160 -7.20 -0.46 11.48
CA ILE A 160 -6.89 -1.85 11.14
C ILE A 160 -8.14 -2.71 11.15
N ILE A 161 -8.27 -3.58 10.15
CA ILE A 161 -9.29 -4.64 10.10
C ILE A 161 -8.59 -5.96 10.44
N THR A 162 -9.03 -6.60 11.51
CA THR A 162 -8.45 -7.84 12.05
C THR A 162 -9.39 -9.05 11.97
N GLY A 163 -10.66 -8.85 11.59
CA GLY A 163 -11.62 -9.92 11.38
C GLY A 163 -12.65 -9.58 10.31
N ILE A 164 -13.02 -10.57 9.51
CA ILE A 164 -14.11 -10.53 8.52
C ILE A 164 -14.90 -11.83 8.69
N SER A 165 -16.22 -11.75 8.84
CA SER A 165 -17.08 -12.93 8.94
C SER A 165 -18.47 -12.68 8.35
N PRO A 166 -18.97 -13.53 7.45
CA PRO A 166 -18.23 -14.60 6.78
C PRO A 166 -17.20 -14.04 5.78
N GLN A 167 -16.16 -14.81 5.44
CA GLN A 167 -15.20 -14.45 4.38
C GLN A 167 -15.70 -14.83 2.98
N THR A 168 -16.88 -15.41 2.89
CA THR A 168 -17.48 -15.86 1.64
C THR A 168 -18.99 -15.73 1.70
N GLY A 169 -19.64 -15.51 0.57
CA GLY A 169 -21.10 -15.45 0.50
C GLY A 169 -21.60 -15.09 -0.91
N PRO A 170 -22.90 -15.22 -1.21
CA PRO A 170 -23.44 -14.59 -2.40
C PRO A 170 -23.24 -13.05 -2.38
N PRO A 171 -23.35 -12.36 -3.51
CA PRO A 171 -23.63 -10.92 -3.53
C PRO A 171 -24.62 -10.46 -2.46
N GLN A 172 -24.45 -9.24 -1.93
CA GLN A 172 -25.28 -8.68 -0.84
C GLN A 172 -25.19 -9.40 0.51
N THR A 173 -24.26 -10.35 0.67
CA THR A 173 -23.97 -10.95 1.96
C THR A 173 -23.66 -9.87 3.01
N LEU A 174 -24.36 -9.98 4.15
CA LEU A 174 -24.07 -9.20 5.34
C LEU A 174 -22.81 -9.75 6.00
N ILE A 175 -21.78 -8.91 6.09
CA ILE A 175 -20.51 -9.25 6.74
C ILE A 175 -20.30 -8.41 8.00
N SER A 176 -19.71 -9.03 9.01
CA SER A 176 -19.18 -8.38 10.20
C SER A 176 -17.69 -8.12 10.03
N LEU A 177 -17.28 -6.89 10.28
CA LEU A 177 -15.89 -6.46 10.30
C LEU A 177 -15.49 -6.15 11.74
N SER A 178 -14.35 -6.68 12.18
CA SER A 178 -13.76 -6.35 13.48
C SER A 178 -12.35 -5.81 13.35
N GLY A 179 -11.92 -4.98 14.31
CA GLY A 179 -10.61 -4.33 14.25
C GLY A 179 -10.44 -3.18 15.24
N ASN A 180 -9.63 -2.19 14.86
CA ASN A 180 -9.58 -0.88 15.49
C ASN A 180 -9.78 0.18 14.40
N PHE A 181 -10.99 0.72 14.36
CA PHE A 181 -11.47 1.67 13.37
C PHE A 181 -11.26 3.12 13.78
N GLN A 182 -10.68 3.36 14.96
CA GLN A 182 -10.39 4.68 15.54
C GLN A 182 -11.63 5.49 15.96
N THR A 183 -12.74 5.31 15.26
CA THR A 183 -14.02 5.98 15.49
C THR A 183 -15.20 5.02 15.35
N ALA A 184 -16.33 5.38 15.94
CA ALA A 184 -17.62 4.73 15.76
C ALA A 184 -18.58 5.57 14.89
N CYS A 185 -18.13 6.75 14.46
CA CYS A 185 -18.94 7.71 13.74
C CYS A 185 -18.93 7.44 12.23
N THR A 186 -20.09 7.40 11.60
CA THR A 186 -20.26 7.28 10.12
C THR A 186 -20.90 8.51 9.50
N SER A 187 -21.67 9.27 10.29
CA SER A 187 -22.29 10.53 9.91
C SER A 187 -22.18 11.56 11.03
N ARG A 188 -22.14 12.84 10.65
CA ARG A 188 -22.21 13.99 11.57
C ARG A 188 -23.56 14.07 12.32
N ASP A 189 -24.59 13.41 11.80
CA ASP A 189 -25.91 13.33 12.45
C ASP A 189 -25.94 12.36 13.64
N THR A 190 -24.89 11.56 13.80
CA THR A 190 -24.78 10.61 14.91
C THR A 190 -24.50 11.36 16.21
N ASN A 191 -25.26 11.05 17.27
CA ASN A 191 -25.09 11.70 18.57
C ASN A 191 -23.66 11.49 19.10
N GLY A 192 -22.95 12.59 19.39
CA GLY A 192 -21.54 12.55 19.81
C GLY A 192 -20.51 12.57 18.66
N CYS A 193 -20.95 12.75 17.40
CA CYS A 193 -20.10 12.84 16.20
C CYS A 193 -20.25 14.20 15.46
N SER A 194 -20.88 15.17 16.13
CA SER A 194 -21.32 16.43 15.54
C SER A 194 -20.25 17.52 15.51
N MET A 195 -19.10 17.32 16.17
CA MET A 195 -18.04 18.33 16.17
C MET A 195 -17.23 18.23 14.87
N ASP A 196 -16.92 19.40 14.30
CA ASP A 196 -15.96 19.49 13.20
C ASP A 196 -14.59 19.02 13.71
N GLY A 197 -14.01 18.02 13.03
CA GLY A 197 -12.76 17.37 13.44
C GLY A 197 -12.93 15.99 14.09
N ASP A 198 -14.16 15.56 14.41
CA ASP A 198 -14.35 14.16 14.82
C ASP A 198 -14.11 13.24 13.61
N PRO A 199 -13.31 12.18 13.75
CA PRO A 199 -13.07 11.23 12.66
C PRO A 199 -14.34 10.45 12.31
N LEU A 200 -14.59 10.26 11.01
CA LEU A 200 -15.71 9.50 10.48
C LEU A 200 -15.20 8.31 9.65
N ILE A 201 -15.87 7.18 9.74
CA ILE A 201 -15.82 6.12 8.74
C ILE A 201 -16.56 6.63 7.52
N SER A 202 -15.82 7.20 6.56
CA SER A 202 -16.38 7.80 5.35
C SER A 202 -16.85 6.76 4.33
N ARG A 203 -16.19 5.60 4.30
CA ARG A 203 -16.49 4.52 3.35
C ARG A 203 -15.95 3.20 3.85
N VAL A 204 -16.75 2.15 3.72
CA VAL A 204 -16.30 0.75 3.73
C VAL A 204 -16.56 0.21 2.32
N TYR A 205 -15.62 -0.49 1.73
CA TYR A 205 -15.72 -0.93 0.34
C TYR A 205 -14.96 -2.22 0.09
N MET A 206 -15.37 -2.92 -0.96
CA MET A 206 -14.84 -4.22 -1.35
C MET A 206 -14.69 -4.25 -2.86
N GLY A 207 -13.45 -4.39 -3.36
CA GLY A 207 -13.18 -4.39 -4.81
C GLY A 207 -13.70 -3.15 -5.56
N GLY A 208 -13.76 -2.01 -4.89
CA GLY A 208 -14.28 -0.75 -5.45
C GLY A 208 -15.78 -0.51 -5.23
N HIS A 209 -16.56 -1.53 -4.86
CA HIS A 209 -17.98 -1.39 -4.54
C HIS A 209 -18.19 -1.01 -3.07
N LEU A 210 -19.27 -0.29 -2.79
CA LEU A 210 -19.64 0.08 -1.43
C LEU A 210 -20.05 -1.15 -0.62
N CYS A 211 -19.60 -1.22 0.64
CA CYS A 211 -20.17 -2.10 1.66
C CYS A 211 -21.05 -1.23 2.56
N ASN A 212 -22.36 -1.31 2.36
CA ASN A 212 -23.29 -0.40 2.98
C ASN A 212 -23.57 -0.80 4.44
N VAL A 213 -23.28 0.10 5.36
CA VAL A 213 -23.52 -0.08 6.81
C VAL A 213 -24.97 0.19 7.20
N ILE A 214 -25.75 0.83 6.31
CA ILE A 214 -27.16 1.12 6.48
C ILE A 214 -27.97 0.15 5.64
N ASN A 215 -28.97 -0.47 6.23
CA ASN A 215 -29.93 -1.28 5.51
C ASN A 215 -30.81 -0.38 4.63
N PRO A 216 -30.79 -0.54 3.30
CA PRO A 216 -31.52 0.35 2.38
C PRO A 216 -33.05 0.20 2.50
N VAL A 217 -33.55 -0.90 3.07
CA VAL A 217 -34.99 -1.16 3.25
C VAL A 217 -35.52 -0.50 4.51
N THR A 218 -34.81 -0.66 5.63
CA THR A 218 -35.25 -0.12 6.93
C THR A 218 -34.73 1.29 7.19
N ASN A 219 -33.73 1.74 6.43
CA ASN A 219 -33.00 2.99 6.64
C ASN A 219 -32.38 3.10 8.05
N THR A 220 -31.92 1.96 8.59
CA THR A 220 -31.25 1.85 9.89
C THR A 220 -29.94 1.08 9.73
N TYR A 221 -29.00 1.26 10.66
CA TYR A 221 -27.78 0.44 10.68
C TYR A 221 -28.10 -1.04 10.87
N TYR A 222 -27.30 -1.93 10.27
CA TYR A 222 -27.40 -3.38 10.49
C TYR A 222 -27.07 -3.75 11.94
N SER A 223 -26.10 -3.06 12.53
CA SER A 223 -25.69 -3.24 13.93
C SER A 223 -25.22 -1.91 14.55
N ASN A 224 -25.07 -1.89 15.87
CA ASN A 224 -24.45 -0.76 16.55
C ASN A 224 -22.96 -0.69 16.19
N ILE A 225 -22.57 0.38 15.50
CA ILE A 225 -21.19 0.62 15.12
C ILE A 225 -20.39 1.01 16.36
N THR A 226 -19.24 0.36 16.54
CA THR A 226 -18.28 0.68 17.60
C THR A 226 -16.93 0.97 16.97
N LYS A 227 -15.96 1.40 17.79
CA LYS A 227 -14.58 1.55 17.33
C LYS A 227 -13.94 0.24 16.88
N ASN A 228 -14.54 -0.92 17.16
CA ASN A 228 -13.93 -2.22 16.92
C ASN A 228 -14.80 -3.20 16.13
N ASN A 229 -16.05 -2.85 15.83
CA ASN A 229 -16.98 -3.74 15.16
C ASN A 229 -18.04 -2.95 14.38
N LEU A 230 -18.36 -3.42 13.18
CA LEU A 230 -19.48 -2.94 12.37
C LEU A 230 -19.98 -4.07 11.45
N GLU A 231 -21.21 -3.95 10.98
CA GLU A 231 -21.74 -4.83 9.93
C GLU A 231 -22.05 -4.01 8.68
N CYS A 232 -21.80 -4.59 7.51
CA CYS A 232 -22.11 -3.98 6.23
C CYS A 232 -22.49 -5.05 5.19
N SER A 233 -23.32 -4.66 4.22
CA SER A 233 -23.72 -5.52 3.09
C SER A 233 -23.04 -5.05 1.81
N PHE A 234 -22.42 -5.99 1.09
CA PHE A 234 -21.73 -5.72 -0.17
C PHE A 234 -22.71 -5.41 -1.31
N GLU A 235 -22.67 -4.22 -1.89
CA GLU A 235 -23.63 -3.83 -2.95
C GLU A 235 -23.26 -4.35 -4.35
N GLY A 236 -22.09 -4.94 -4.54
CA GLY A 236 -21.70 -5.52 -5.82
C GLY A 236 -22.43 -6.81 -6.13
N ASN A 237 -22.77 -7.03 -7.41
CA ASN A 237 -23.42 -8.26 -7.91
C ASN A 237 -22.46 -9.19 -8.66
N GLU A 238 -21.16 -8.92 -8.55
CA GLU A 238 -20.13 -9.63 -9.30
C GLU A 238 -19.66 -10.87 -8.53
N ILE A 239 -19.40 -11.94 -9.28
CA ILE A 239 -18.76 -13.15 -8.75
C ILE A 239 -17.24 -13.01 -8.85
N GLY A 240 -16.55 -13.11 -7.73
CA GLY A 240 -15.10 -12.97 -7.71
C GLY A 240 -14.49 -12.90 -6.32
N ILE A 241 -13.26 -12.43 -6.30
CA ILE A 241 -12.47 -12.22 -5.09
C ILE A 241 -12.30 -10.72 -4.86
N PHE A 242 -12.42 -10.30 -3.61
CA PHE A 242 -12.42 -8.90 -3.22
C PHE A 242 -11.59 -8.65 -1.96
N ASN A 243 -10.96 -7.49 -1.92
CA ASN A 243 -10.29 -6.98 -0.73
C ASN A 243 -11.16 -5.92 -0.08
N VAL A 244 -11.50 -6.15 1.19
CA VAL A 244 -12.18 -5.18 2.04
C VAL A 244 -11.20 -4.06 2.37
N SER A 245 -11.68 -2.83 2.41
CA SER A 245 -10.93 -1.68 2.91
C SER A 245 -11.90 -0.65 3.49
N MET A 246 -11.40 0.16 4.41
CA MET A 246 -12.13 1.26 5.02
C MET A 246 -11.34 2.57 4.89
N LEU A 247 -12.04 3.70 4.73
CA LEU A 247 -11.47 5.05 4.79
C LEU A 247 -12.01 5.79 6.02
N VAL A 248 -11.10 6.24 6.88
CA VAL A 248 -11.41 7.06 8.06
C VAL A 248 -10.86 8.47 7.84
N THR A 249 -11.65 9.50 8.13
CA THR A 249 -11.30 10.91 7.86
C THR A 249 -10.31 11.51 8.87
N GLU A 250 -9.98 12.79 8.68
CA GLU A 250 -9.07 13.57 9.53
C GLU A 250 -7.64 13.02 9.46
N GLN A 251 -6.96 12.87 10.61
CA GLN A 251 -5.62 12.30 10.75
C GLN A 251 -5.51 10.81 10.46
N TYR A 252 -6.61 10.13 10.11
CA TYR A 252 -6.57 8.72 9.74
C TYR A 252 -6.50 8.59 8.23
N GLY A 253 -6.87 7.44 7.69
CA GLY A 253 -6.89 7.23 6.25
C GLY A 253 -7.41 5.85 5.93
N ARG A 254 -6.75 5.20 4.97
CA ARG A 254 -7.05 3.83 4.60
C ARG A 254 -6.70 2.88 5.73
N SER A 255 -7.54 1.87 5.92
CA SER A 255 -7.29 0.79 6.87
C SER A 255 -6.22 -0.17 6.38
N LEU A 256 -5.33 -0.59 7.28
CA LEU A 256 -4.50 -1.78 7.10
C LEU A 256 -5.35 -3.04 7.29
N ILE A 257 -5.11 -4.04 6.44
CA ILE A 257 -5.72 -5.36 6.59
C ILE A 257 -4.72 -6.26 7.32
N SER A 258 -5.18 -6.92 8.37
CA SER A 258 -4.35 -7.86 9.11
C SER A 258 -3.93 -9.03 8.19
N PRO A 259 -2.62 -9.37 8.11
CA PRO A 259 -2.11 -10.35 7.16
C PRO A 259 -2.75 -11.75 7.23
N ASN A 260 -3.35 -12.11 8.37
CA ASN A 260 -4.04 -13.39 8.61
C ASN A 260 -5.44 -13.48 8.00
N LEU A 261 -5.98 -12.38 7.48
CA LEU A 261 -7.28 -12.38 6.81
C LEU A 261 -7.19 -12.78 5.34
N TYR A 262 -6.01 -12.65 4.74
CA TYR A 262 -5.82 -13.02 3.35
C TYR A 262 -5.95 -14.53 3.15
N ARG A 263 -6.63 -14.88 2.06
CA ARG A 263 -6.76 -16.21 1.46
C ARG A 263 -6.12 -16.17 0.07
N VAL A 264 -5.77 -17.34 -0.47
CA VAL A 264 -5.15 -17.48 -1.80
C VAL A 264 -6.15 -18.12 -2.75
N SER A 265 -6.39 -17.50 -3.90
CA SER A 265 -7.29 -18.01 -4.93
C SER A 265 -6.65 -19.17 -5.70
N ALA A 266 -7.46 -19.92 -6.47
CA ALA A 266 -6.95 -20.92 -7.40
C ALA A 266 -6.13 -20.32 -8.57
N ALA A 267 -6.05 -18.99 -8.70
CA ALA A 267 -5.16 -18.31 -9.63
C ALA A 267 -3.89 -17.76 -8.94
N GLY A 268 -3.76 -17.90 -7.62
CA GLY A 268 -2.63 -17.39 -6.84
C GLY A 268 -2.83 -15.98 -6.27
N ASP A 269 -4.00 -15.37 -6.47
CA ASP A 269 -4.28 -14.01 -5.99
C ASP A 269 -4.68 -13.97 -4.51
N LEU A 270 -4.25 -12.93 -3.80
CA LEU A 270 -4.64 -12.68 -2.41
C LEU A 270 -5.98 -11.94 -2.33
N TYR A 271 -6.87 -12.45 -1.48
CA TYR A 271 -8.18 -11.86 -1.24
C TYR A 271 -8.63 -11.98 0.21
N THR A 272 -9.56 -11.12 0.64
CA THR A 272 -10.13 -11.20 2.00
C THR A 272 -11.58 -11.66 2.02
N PHE A 273 -12.29 -11.53 0.90
CA PHE A 273 -13.66 -12.01 0.72
C PHE A 273 -13.86 -12.60 -0.69
N GLN A 274 -14.66 -13.66 -0.82
CA GLN A 274 -15.02 -14.23 -2.13
C GLN A 274 -16.53 -14.37 -2.28
N SER A 275 -17.09 -13.80 -3.35
CA SER A 275 -18.49 -14.01 -3.69
C SER A 275 -18.73 -15.27 -4.53
N TYR A 276 -19.96 -15.78 -4.55
CA TYR A 276 -20.36 -16.90 -5.43
C TYR A 276 -21.81 -16.90 -5.84
N ALA A 277 -22.08 -17.55 -6.99
CA ALA A 277 -23.42 -17.81 -7.47
C ALA A 277 -24.08 -18.97 -6.71
N VAL A 278 -25.41 -18.91 -6.57
CA VAL A 278 -26.20 -19.93 -5.86
C VAL A 278 -27.08 -20.66 -6.86
N ILE A 279 -27.13 -21.99 -6.78
CA ILE A 279 -28.08 -22.80 -7.55
C ILE A 279 -29.26 -23.16 -6.63
N SER A 280 -30.47 -22.80 -7.04
CA SER A 280 -31.69 -23.07 -6.27
C SER A 280 -32.44 -24.31 -6.77
N SER A 281 -32.45 -24.57 -8.08
CA SER A 281 -33.11 -25.75 -8.65
C SER A 281 -32.60 -26.12 -10.03
N VAL A 282 -32.81 -27.39 -10.42
CA VAL A 282 -32.50 -27.92 -11.75
C VAL A 282 -33.71 -28.69 -12.25
N SER A 283 -34.18 -28.41 -13.47
CA SER A 283 -35.34 -29.04 -14.07
C SER A 283 -35.23 -29.15 -15.60
N PRO A 284 -35.62 -30.28 -16.22
CA PRO A 284 -36.03 -31.53 -15.58
C PRO A 284 -34.84 -32.25 -14.95
N ASN A 285 -35.08 -33.03 -13.88
CA ASN A 285 -34.05 -33.86 -13.23
C ASN A 285 -33.86 -35.25 -13.89
N THR A 286 -34.54 -35.48 -15.02
CA THR A 286 -34.48 -36.70 -15.82
C THR A 286 -34.48 -36.33 -17.30
N GLY A 287 -33.91 -37.18 -18.16
CA GLY A 287 -33.76 -36.89 -19.58
C GLY A 287 -33.39 -38.12 -20.42
N SER A 288 -33.20 -37.90 -21.72
CA SER A 288 -32.85 -38.96 -22.68
C SER A 288 -31.41 -39.45 -22.54
N LEU A 289 -31.19 -40.76 -22.66
CA LEU A 289 -29.84 -41.36 -22.75
C LEU A 289 -29.04 -40.84 -23.95
N HIS A 290 -29.70 -40.40 -25.02
CA HIS A 290 -29.07 -39.84 -26.22
C HIS A 290 -28.82 -38.33 -26.12
N GLY A 291 -29.02 -37.73 -24.95
CA GLY A 291 -28.90 -36.28 -24.75
C GLY A 291 -30.02 -35.49 -25.42
N GLY A 292 -29.75 -34.20 -25.66
CA GLY A 292 -30.67 -33.29 -26.33
C GLY A 292 -31.77 -32.72 -25.44
N THR A 293 -31.81 -33.09 -24.16
CA THR A 293 -32.80 -32.57 -23.20
C THR A 293 -32.40 -31.14 -22.80
N THR A 294 -33.32 -30.19 -22.91
CA THR A 294 -33.10 -28.82 -22.43
C THR A 294 -33.21 -28.78 -20.92
N LEU A 295 -32.08 -28.58 -20.25
CA LEU A 295 -31.97 -28.41 -18.82
C LEU A 295 -32.10 -26.92 -18.48
N THR A 296 -32.91 -26.59 -17.47
CA THR A 296 -33.01 -25.26 -16.87
C THR A 296 -32.48 -25.30 -15.45
N ILE A 297 -31.48 -24.49 -15.17
CA ILE A 297 -30.87 -24.29 -13.86
C ILE A 297 -31.30 -22.92 -13.37
N ASN A 298 -32.00 -22.86 -12.24
CA ASN A 298 -32.38 -21.60 -11.60
C ASN A 298 -31.46 -21.32 -10.43
N GLY A 299 -31.27 -20.05 -10.14
CA GLY A 299 -30.37 -19.60 -9.09
C GLY A 299 -30.26 -18.09 -9.02
N GLU A 300 -29.14 -17.63 -8.48
CA GLU A 300 -28.83 -16.23 -8.25
C GLU A 300 -27.37 -15.96 -8.63
N ASP A 301 -27.13 -14.77 -9.18
CA ASP A 301 -25.81 -14.23 -9.52
C ASP A 301 -24.98 -15.06 -10.52
N PHE A 302 -25.65 -15.71 -11.47
CA PHE A 302 -24.97 -16.34 -12.60
C PHE A 302 -24.35 -15.26 -13.52
N CYS A 303 -23.08 -14.94 -13.27
CA CYS A 303 -22.29 -14.08 -14.12
C CYS A 303 -21.86 -14.83 -15.39
N ASN A 304 -22.37 -14.43 -16.56
CA ASN A 304 -21.91 -14.91 -17.86
C ASN A 304 -21.35 -13.75 -18.68
N ASN A 305 -20.02 -13.59 -18.68
CA ASN A 305 -19.35 -12.55 -19.48
C ASN A 305 -18.14 -13.14 -20.23
N ALA A 306 -17.53 -12.34 -21.09
CA ALA A 306 -16.42 -12.80 -21.94
C ALA A 306 -15.18 -13.25 -21.14
N GLN A 307 -15.00 -12.74 -19.92
CA GLN A 307 -13.87 -13.07 -19.05
C GLN A 307 -14.15 -14.33 -18.22
N TYR A 308 -15.40 -14.55 -17.82
CA TYR A 308 -15.86 -15.67 -17.00
C TYR A 308 -17.11 -16.29 -17.64
N PRO A 309 -16.94 -17.15 -18.66
CA PRO A 309 -18.07 -17.79 -19.31
C PRO A 309 -18.67 -18.87 -18.42
N VAL A 310 -20.00 -18.99 -18.44
CA VAL A 310 -20.70 -20.08 -17.77
C VAL A 310 -20.39 -21.39 -18.47
N VAL A 311 -19.91 -22.37 -17.70
CA VAL A 311 -19.67 -23.75 -18.15
C VAL A 311 -20.54 -24.68 -17.32
N VAL A 312 -21.31 -25.53 -17.99
CA VAL A 312 -22.17 -26.53 -17.35
C VAL A 312 -21.75 -27.90 -17.83
N ASN A 313 -21.51 -28.83 -16.89
CA ASN A 313 -21.22 -30.22 -17.20
C ASN A 313 -22.29 -31.14 -16.59
N VAL A 314 -22.72 -32.15 -17.34
CA VAL A 314 -23.67 -33.18 -16.90
C VAL A 314 -22.99 -34.53 -17.10
N GLY A 315 -22.76 -35.25 -15.99
CA GLY A 315 -22.00 -36.52 -16.03
C GLY A 315 -20.54 -36.34 -16.49
N GLY A 316 -19.93 -35.19 -16.20
CA GLY A 316 -18.57 -34.86 -16.65
C GLY A 316 -18.45 -34.51 -18.14
N GLN A 317 -19.57 -34.42 -18.87
CA GLN A 317 -19.61 -34.03 -20.27
C GLN A 317 -20.24 -32.64 -20.44
N PRO A 318 -19.78 -31.81 -21.39
CA PRO A 318 -20.26 -30.44 -21.57
C PRO A 318 -21.73 -30.40 -21.97
N CYS A 319 -22.52 -29.62 -21.22
CA CYS A 319 -23.90 -29.24 -21.56
C CYS A 319 -23.84 -27.96 -22.39
N THR A 320 -24.35 -28.00 -23.62
CA THR A 320 -24.24 -26.86 -24.54
C THR A 320 -25.12 -25.72 -24.05
N VAL A 321 -24.53 -24.64 -23.53
CA VAL A 321 -25.28 -23.49 -23.01
C VAL A 321 -26.02 -22.81 -24.15
N LEU A 322 -27.35 -22.73 -24.02
CA LEU A 322 -28.26 -22.09 -24.97
C LEU A 322 -28.51 -20.64 -24.59
N ASN A 323 -28.70 -20.38 -23.29
CA ASN A 323 -28.92 -19.05 -22.73
C ASN A 323 -28.42 -19.02 -21.28
N ALA A 324 -27.91 -17.89 -20.83
CA ALA A 324 -27.56 -17.65 -19.44
C ALA A 324 -27.89 -16.20 -19.07
N SER A 325 -28.53 -16.03 -17.93
CA SER A 325 -28.89 -14.77 -17.29
C SER A 325 -28.54 -14.86 -15.80
N LEU A 326 -28.62 -13.75 -15.07
CA LEU A 326 -28.29 -13.70 -13.63
C LEU A 326 -29.03 -14.74 -12.78
N THR A 327 -30.22 -15.19 -13.20
CA THR A 327 -31.05 -16.12 -12.40
C THR A 327 -31.32 -17.45 -13.08
N THR A 328 -31.02 -17.59 -14.38
CA THR A 328 -31.33 -18.81 -15.13
C THR A 328 -30.24 -19.16 -16.13
N ILE A 329 -29.86 -20.44 -16.17
CA ILE A 329 -29.01 -21.04 -17.21
C ILE A 329 -29.82 -22.13 -17.90
N GLN A 330 -29.87 -22.08 -19.23
CA GLN A 330 -30.45 -23.12 -20.06
C GLN A 330 -29.35 -23.78 -20.88
N CYS A 331 -29.27 -25.11 -20.82
CA CYS A 331 -28.28 -25.86 -21.59
C CYS A 331 -28.87 -27.15 -22.15
N GLN A 332 -28.28 -27.67 -23.23
CA GLN A 332 -28.69 -28.93 -23.83
C GLN A 332 -27.77 -30.07 -23.38
N THR A 333 -28.36 -31.11 -22.80
CA THR A 333 -27.59 -32.24 -22.24
C THR A 333 -26.85 -33.03 -23.32
N PRO A 334 -25.63 -33.52 -23.04
CA PRO A 334 -24.91 -34.43 -23.92
C PRO A 334 -25.50 -35.85 -23.86
N VAL A 335 -25.02 -36.74 -24.73
CA VAL A 335 -25.25 -38.19 -24.62
C VAL A 335 -24.77 -38.67 -23.25
N ALA A 336 -25.55 -39.53 -22.60
CA ALA A 336 -25.21 -40.05 -21.29
C ALA A 336 -23.88 -40.82 -21.33
N PRO A 337 -22.94 -40.55 -20.41
CA PRO A 337 -21.67 -41.26 -20.36
C PRO A 337 -21.90 -42.72 -19.92
N VAL A 338 -21.06 -43.64 -20.42
CA VAL A 338 -21.10 -45.06 -20.05
C VAL A 338 -20.73 -45.26 -18.57
N ASN A 339 -19.78 -44.46 -18.09
CA ASN A 339 -19.30 -44.50 -16.71
C ASN A 339 -19.70 -43.20 -16.01
N ILE A 340 -20.54 -43.31 -14.98
CA ILE A 340 -20.94 -42.18 -14.13
C ILE A 340 -20.04 -42.23 -12.89
N ALA A 341 -19.22 -41.19 -12.70
CA ALA A 341 -18.46 -41.02 -11.47
C ALA A 341 -19.40 -40.76 -10.29
N SER A 342 -19.04 -41.27 -9.11
CA SER A 342 -19.80 -41.03 -7.88
C SER A 342 -19.69 -39.59 -7.39
N GLN A 343 -18.62 -38.88 -7.77
CA GLN A 343 -18.32 -37.51 -7.38
C GLN A 343 -17.69 -36.78 -8.57
N TYR A 344 -18.03 -35.50 -8.73
CA TYR A 344 -17.46 -34.61 -9.74
C TYR A 344 -16.90 -33.36 -9.06
N HIS A 345 -15.84 -32.81 -9.63
CA HIS A 345 -15.27 -31.52 -9.20
C HIS A 345 -16.23 -30.34 -9.47
N GLY A 346 -15.85 -29.15 -9.02
CA GLY A 346 -16.57 -27.90 -9.29
C GLY A 346 -17.57 -27.47 -8.21
N GLY A 347 -17.87 -28.35 -7.24
CA GLY A 347 -18.53 -27.95 -6.00
C GLY A 347 -17.65 -26.97 -5.22
N ARG A 348 -18.28 -25.98 -4.58
CA ARG A 348 -17.61 -25.02 -3.70
C ARG A 348 -17.29 -25.69 -2.36
N GLY A 349 -16.04 -25.58 -1.91
CA GLY A 349 -15.61 -26.08 -0.61
C GLY A 349 -15.55 -27.61 -0.50
N LEU A 350 -15.58 -28.11 0.73
CA LEU A 350 -15.56 -29.54 1.06
C LEU A 350 -16.92 -29.96 1.64
N TYR A 351 -17.37 -31.15 1.28
CA TYR A 351 -18.45 -31.81 1.99
C TYR A 351 -17.96 -32.28 3.35
N ILE A 352 -18.78 -32.05 4.37
CA ILE A 352 -18.59 -32.58 5.72
C ILE A 352 -19.63 -33.66 5.96
N PHE A 353 -19.19 -34.90 6.08
CA PHE A 353 -20.04 -36.01 6.53
C PHE A 353 -19.79 -36.27 8.00
N ARG A 354 -20.84 -36.52 8.78
CA ARG A 354 -20.77 -36.76 10.22
C ARG A 354 -21.58 -37.99 10.61
N GLN A 355 -21.01 -38.80 11.50
CA GLN A 355 -21.66 -40.00 12.02
C GLN A 355 -21.31 -40.22 13.48
N SER A 356 -22.27 -40.73 14.26
CA SER A 356 -22.03 -41.16 15.63
C SER A 356 -21.18 -42.43 15.67
N GLY A 357 -20.28 -42.48 16.65
CA GLY A 357 -19.35 -43.59 16.86
C GLY A 357 -17.94 -43.26 16.38
N ALA A 358 -16.97 -43.96 16.97
CA ALA A 358 -15.56 -43.77 16.70
C ALA A 358 -14.96 -44.94 15.91
N ILE A 359 -14.05 -44.62 14.99
CA ILE A 359 -13.25 -45.57 14.23
C ILE A 359 -11.84 -45.59 14.83
N SER A 360 -11.29 -46.80 15.00
CA SER A 360 -9.95 -46.98 15.54
C SER A 360 -8.87 -46.47 14.57
N GLN A 361 -7.74 -46.00 15.11
CA GLN A 361 -6.61 -45.60 14.27
C GLN A 361 -6.11 -46.74 13.35
N GLY A 362 -6.20 -48.00 13.78
CA GLY A 362 -5.79 -49.14 12.95
C GLY A 362 -6.62 -49.27 11.67
N THR A 363 -7.91 -48.95 11.73
CA THR A 363 -8.79 -48.90 10.55
C THR A 363 -8.46 -47.71 9.65
N LEU A 364 -8.19 -46.54 10.24
CA LEU A 364 -7.80 -45.33 9.49
C LEU A 364 -6.40 -45.45 8.88
N ALA A 365 -5.54 -46.30 9.45
CA ALA A 365 -4.20 -46.58 8.95
C ALA A 365 -4.17 -47.51 7.72
N ALA A 366 -5.31 -48.07 7.29
CA ALA A 366 -5.39 -48.89 6.09
C ALA A 366 -5.07 -48.10 4.81
N SER A 367 -4.69 -48.81 3.73
CA SER A 367 -4.40 -48.19 2.43
C SER A 367 -5.65 -47.64 1.73
N SER A 368 -6.81 -48.28 1.95
CA SER A 368 -8.10 -47.81 1.44
C SER A 368 -8.80 -46.93 2.47
N PRO A 369 -9.35 -45.77 2.07
CA PRO A 369 -10.08 -44.92 2.99
C PRO A 369 -11.43 -45.55 3.41
N PRO A 370 -11.86 -45.36 4.67
CA PRO A 370 -13.24 -45.64 5.05
C PRO A 370 -14.15 -44.52 4.54
N TYR A 371 -15.27 -44.89 3.94
CA TYR A 371 -16.28 -43.94 3.45
C TYR A 371 -17.42 -43.77 4.45
N PRO A 372 -18.09 -42.59 4.47
CA PRO A 372 -19.27 -42.36 5.29
C PRO A 372 -20.40 -43.33 4.92
N SER A 373 -21.19 -43.74 5.91
CA SER A 373 -22.38 -44.55 5.65
C SER A 373 -23.49 -43.72 4.98
N VAL A 374 -24.45 -44.40 4.35
CA VAL A 374 -25.58 -43.77 3.64
C VAL A 374 -26.44 -42.87 4.56
N GLY A 375 -26.40 -43.10 5.89
CA GLY A 375 -27.13 -42.29 6.88
C GLY A 375 -26.31 -41.17 7.52
N ALA A 376 -25.09 -40.89 7.05
CA ALA A 376 -24.27 -39.82 7.59
C ALA A 376 -24.90 -38.44 7.32
N THR A 377 -24.85 -37.55 8.31
CA THR A 377 -25.31 -36.17 8.15
C THR A 377 -24.33 -35.42 7.26
N GLN A 378 -24.84 -34.80 6.19
CA GLN A 378 -24.03 -34.07 5.22
C GLN A 378 -24.24 -32.56 5.36
N THR A 379 -23.13 -31.82 5.45
CA THR A 379 -23.07 -30.35 5.35
C THR A 379 -21.92 -29.96 4.41
N TRP A 380 -21.65 -28.66 4.24
CA TRP A 380 -20.55 -28.16 3.43
C TRP A 380 -19.78 -27.07 4.19
N SER A 381 -18.52 -26.85 3.82
CA SER A 381 -17.64 -25.82 4.40
C SER A 381 -16.66 -25.31 3.35
N ASP A 382 -16.40 -24.01 3.36
CA ASP A 382 -15.34 -23.40 2.55
C ASP A 382 -13.94 -23.55 3.18
N ASP A 383 -13.88 -23.88 4.47
CA ASP A 383 -12.61 -24.16 5.15
C ASP A 383 -12.35 -25.67 5.24
N ALA A 384 -11.09 -26.06 5.06
CA ALA A 384 -10.62 -27.43 5.25
C ALA A 384 -10.42 -27.77 6.75
N MET A 385 -11.39 -27.39 7.57
CA MET A 385 -11.39 -27.61 9.02
C MET A 385 -12.79 -27.90 9.57
N TYR A 386 -12.82 -28.63 10.67
CA TYR A 386 -14.01 -28.93 11.43
C TYR A 386 -13.69 -28.93 12.93
N VAL A 387 -14.58 -28.31 13.70
CA VAL A 387 -14.55 -28.35 15.16
C VAL A 387 -15.93 -28.82 15.64
N SER A 388 -15.95 -29.95 16.35
CA SER A 388 -17.18 -30.49 16.88
C SER A 388 -17.78 -29.58 17.93
N GLN A 389 -19.10 -29.48 17.91
CA GLN A 389 -19.90 -28.72 18.86
C GLN A 389 -20.37 -29.60 20.04
N SER A 390 -20.09 -30.92 19.98
CA SER A 390 -20.53 -31.89 20.96
C SER A 390 -19.37 -32.77 21.44
N SER A 391 -19.52 -33.33 22.63
CA SER A 391 -18.51 -34.19 23.26
C SER A 391 -18.79 -35.69 23.12
N SER A 392 -19.67 -36.08 22.19
CA SER A 392 -19.98 -37.49 21.92
C SER A 392 -19.00 -38.13 20.96
N ASP A 393 -18.98 -39.47 20.92
CA ASP A 393 -18.23 -40.22 19.93
C ASP A 393 -18.70 -39.85 18.51
N GLU A 394 -17.76 -39.39 17.69
CA GLU A 394 -18.05 -38.85 16.37
C GLU A 394 -16.93 -39.21 15.39
N THR A 395 -17.33 -39.49 14.15
CA THR A 395 -16.43 -39.58 13.00
C THR A 395 -16.88 -38.58 11.94
N VAL A 396 -15.91 -37.86 11.40
CA VAL A 396 -16.11 -36.77 10.45
C VAL A 396 -15.23 -36.99 9.23
N TRP A 397 -15.82 -36.78 8.05
CA TRP A 397 -15.10 -36.81 6.78
C TRP A 397 -15.18 -35.44 6.12
N LEU A 398 -14.04 -34.91 5.69
CA LEU A 398 -13.94 -33.79 4.77
C LEU A 398 -13.63 -34.38 3.39
N ILE A 399 -14.55 -34.22 2.44
CA ILE A 399 -14.42 -34.81 1.10
C ILE A 399 -14.64 -33.73 0.05
N GLY A 400 -13.73 -33.63 -0.91
CA GLY A 400 -13.88 -32.70 -2.03
C GLY A 400 -12.67 -32.70 -2.94
N PHE A 401 -12.44 -31.55 -3.57
CA PHE A 401 -11.41 -31.40 -4.58
C PHE A 401 -10.54 -30.20 -4.25
N LEU A 402 -9.23 -30.38 -4.40
CA LEU A 402 -8.24 -29.32 -4.26
C LEU A 402 -7.77 -28.91 -5.65
N ARG A 403 -7.89 -27.63 -5.99
CA ARG A 403 -7.32 -27.06 -7.21
C ARG A 403 -6.05 -26.28 -6.90
N ILE A 404 -4.95 -26.69 -7.51
CA ILE A 404 -3.64 -26.10 -7.27
C ILE A 404 -3.43 -24.87 -8.18
N PRO A 405 -2.97 -23.72 -7.64
CA PRO A 405 -2.86 -22.49 -8.44
C PRO A 405 -1.74 -22.53 -9.48
N GLN A 406 -0.59 -23.06 -9.08
CA GLN A 406 0.58 -23.19 -9.95
C GLN A 406 1.33 -24.48 -9.65
N ALA A 407 2.09 -24.97 -10.62
CA ALA A 407 2.92 -26.14 -10.41
C ALA A 407 3.97 -25.83 -9.32
N ALA A 408 3.94 -26.57 -8.22
CA ALA A 408 4.84 -26.37 -7.09
C ALA A 408 4.94 -27.63 -6.23
N ASN A 409 5.95 -27.66 -5.37
CA ASN A 409 6.10 -28.68 -4.35
C ASN A 409 5.13 -28.40 -3.20
N PHE A 410 4.32 -29.40 -2.85
CA PHE A 410 3.36 -29.35 -1.76
C PHE A 410 3.67 -30.36 -0.67
N THR A 411 3.40 -29.97 0.57
CA THR A 411 3.33 -30.89 1.70
C THR A 411 2.01 -30.69 2.41
N PHE A 412 1.31 -31.79 2.72
CA PHE A 412 0.04 -31.76 3.44
C PHE A 412 0.25 -32.14 4.89
N ILE A 413 -0.43 -31.45 5.79
CA ILE A 413 -0.36 -31.70 7.22
C ILE A 413 -1.77 -31.97 7.75
N LEU A 414 -1.93 -33.12 8.37
CA LEU A 414 -3.12 -33.51 9.11
C LEU A 414 -3.00 -32.99 10.55
N GLN A 415 -3.97 -32.19 10.97
CA GLN A 415 -4.09 -31.74 12.35
C GLN A 415 -5.37 -32.29 12.95
N THR A 416 -5.24 -33.12 13.98
CA THR A 416 -6.38 -33.60 14.74
C THR A 416 -6.01 -33.90 16.18
N ASN A 417 -6.99 -33.79 17.08
CA ASN A 417 -6.82 -34.17 18.49
C ASN A 417 -7.27 -35.62 18.77
N GLY A 418 -7.84 -36.33 17.78
CA GLY A 418 -8.30 -37.72 17.86
C GLY A 418 -7.52 -38.66 16.94
N ASN A 419 -8.16 -39.74 16.50
CA ASN A 419 -7.68 -40.58 15.39
C ASN A 419 -7.90 -39.84 14.07
N GLY A 420 -7.08 -40.12 13.06
CA GLY A 420 -7.23 -39.49 11.76
C GLY A 420 -6.33 -40.04 10.67
N ALA A 421 -6.75 -39.80 9.43
CA ALA A 421 -5.98 -40.07 8.22
C ALA A 421 -6.37 -39.10 7.09
N LEU A 422 -5.39 -38.79 6.26
CA LEU A 422 -5.51 -37.91 5.10
C LEU A 422 -5.14 -38.69 3.84
N PHE A 423 -5.98 -38.55 2.83
CA PHE A 423 -5.87 -39.22 1.57
C PHE A 423 -5.96 -38.22 0.42
N LEU A 424 -5.13 -38.42 -0.60
CA LEU A 424 -5.06 -37.58 -1.79
C LEU A 424 -4.93 -38.48 -3.02
N SER A 425 -5.61 -38.11 -4.09
CA SER A 425 -5.47 -38.78 -5.38
C SER A 425 -4.48 -38.02 -6.25
N SER A 426 -3.83 -38.72 -7.19
CA SER A 426 -2.95 -38.10 -8.19
C SER A 426 -3.70 -37.29 -9.26
N ASN A 427 -5.03 -37.33 -9.25
CA ASN A 427 -5.92 -36.60 -10.14
C ASN A 427 -7.31 -36.41 -9.48
N ASP A 428 -8.31 -36.06 -10.27
CA ASP A 428 -9.70 -35.85 -9.85
C ASP A 428 -10.47 -37.16 -9.60
N SER A 429 -9.85 -38.34 -9.75
CA SER A 429 -10.54 -39.62 -9.60
C SER A 429 -10.39 -40.18 -8.19
N PRO A 430 -11.51 -40.42 -7.45
CA PRO A 430 -11.47 -41.10 -6.16
C PRO A 430 -10.88 -42.51 -6.20
N ALA A 431 -10.79 -43.13 -7.39
CA ALA A 431 -10.21 -44.47 -7.57
C ALA A 431 -8.69 -44.49 -7.39
N ASN A 432 -8.02 -43.34 -7.54
CA ASN A 432 -6.56 -43.21 -7.44
C ASN A 432 -6.11 -42.68 -6.07
N VAL A 433 -7.01 -42.70 -5.09
CA VAL A 433 -6.75 -42.14 -3.77
C VAL A 433 -5.73 -42.99 -3.02
N ILE A 434 -4.72 -42.34 -2.46
CA ILE A 434 -3.72 -42.97 -1.60
C ILE A 434 -3.65 -42.25 -0.25
N LYS A 435 -3.29 -42.97 0.80
CA LYS A 435 -3.05 -42.37 2.12
C LYS A 435 -1.73 -41.61 2.09
N ILE A 436 -1.75 -40.34 2.50
CA ILE A 436 -0.57 -39.48 2.51
C ILE A 436 -0.15 -39.04 3.91
N ALA A 437 -1.05 -39.07 4.91
CA ALA A 437 -0.73 -38.78 6.30
C ALA A 437 -1.71 -39.46 7.26
N ASP A 438 -1.30 -39.70 8.50
CA ASP A 438 -2.15 -40.13 9.62
C ASP A 438 -1.58 -39.66 10.97
N VAL A 439 -2.21 -39.96 12.09
CA VAL A 439 -1.73 -39.44 13.40
C VAL A 439 -0.34 -39.95 13.82
N THR A 440 0.19 -41.00 13.19
CA THR A 440 1.56 -41.48 13.42
C THR A 440 2.58 -40.72 12.57
N HIS A 441 2.17 -40.34 11.36
CA HIS A 441 2.94 -39.54 10.41
C HIS A 441 2.02 -38.46 9.86
N ASN A 442 1.88 -37.38 10.62
CA ASN A 442 0.85 -36.36 10.39
C ASN A 442 1.19 -35.40 9.24
N GLN A 443 2.28 -35.65 8.53
CA GLN A 443 2.76 -34.86 7.41
C GLN A 443 3.07 -35.78 6.24
N SER A 444 2.65 -35.38 5.03
CA SER A 444 2.98 -36.10 3.81
C SER A 444 4.43 -35.90 3.40
N ASN A 445 4.91 -36.74 2.48
CA ASN A 445 6.08 -36.41 1.70
C ASN A 445 5.81 -35.15 0.85
N THR A 446 6.88 -34.48 0.44
CA THR A 446 6.78 -33.40 -0.53
C THR A 446 6.51 -33.98 -1.92
N GLU A 447 5.45 -33.50 -2.56
CA GLU A 447 5.03 -33.95 -3.89
C GLU A 447 4.88 -32.76 -4.83
N LEU A 448 5.33 -32.93 -6.08
CA LEU A 448 5.13 -31.94 -7.13
C LEU A 448 3.70 -32.08 -7.66
N LEU A 449 2.86 -31.08 -7.39
CA LEU A 449 1.53 -31.00 -7.96
C LEU A 449 1.52 -30.02 -9.12
N GLN A 450 0.84 -30.38 -10.20
CA GLN A 450 0.63 -29.50 -11.35
C GLN A 450 -0.50 -28.51 -11.06
N GLY A 451 -0.33 -27.26 -11.50
CA GLY A 451 -1.37 -26.24 -11.43
C GLY A 451 -2.53 -26.52 -12.40
N ASN A 452 -3.69 -25.94 -12.14
CA ASN A 452 -4.93 -26.08 -12.94
C ASN A 452 -5.47 -27.50 -13.09
N ILE A 453 -5.02 -28.44 -12.25
CA ILE A 453 -5.59 -29.78 -12.11
C ILE A 453 -6.33 -29.84 -10.77
N ASP A 454 -7.46 -30.55 -10.76
CA ASP A 454 -8.20 -30.85 -9.54
C ASP A 454 -7.73 -32.21 -8.99
N TYR A 455 -7.50 -32.26 -7.69
CA TYR A 455 -7.06 -33.46 -6.98
C TYR A 455 -8.12 -33.87 -5.98
N TYR A 456 -8.54 -35.13 -6.01
CA TYR A 456 -9.52 -35.63 -5.04
C TYR A 456 -8.88 -35.77 -3.65
N LEU A 457 -9.50 -35.13 -2.66
CA LEU A 457 -9.06 -35.07 -1.27
C LEU A 457 -10.10 -35.71 -0.34
N LEU A 458 -9.65 -36.60 0.55
CA LEU A 458 -10.46 -37.16 1.61
C LEU A 458 -9.68 -37.11 2.92
N CYS A 459 -10.23 -36.44 3.92
CA CYS A 459 -9.70 -36.43 5.27
C CYS A 459 -10.74 -37.02 6.22
N VAL A 460 -10.33 -37.91 7.11
CA VAL A 460 -11.20 -38.51 8.12
C VAL A 460 -10.60 -38.30 9.50
N GLY A 461 -11.43 -37.84 10.44
CA GLY A 461 -11.09 -37.68 11.85
C GLY A 461 -12.12 -38.39 12.71
N SER A 462 -11.68 -39.00 13.80
CA SER A 462 -12.56 -39.75 14.69
C SER A 462 -12.14 -39.63 16.14
N ARG A 463 -13.10 -39.45 17.05
CA ARG A 463 -12.82 -39.27 18.47
C ARG A 463 -13.82 -40.02 19.33
N ILE A 464 -13.29 -40.63 20.41
CA ILE A 464 -14.08 -41.17 21.52
C ILE A 464 -14.13 -40.09 22.61
N GLY A 465 -15.31 -39.53 22.87
CA GLY A 465 -15.53 -38.51 23.87
C GLY A 465 -14.80 -37.16 23.65
N GLY A 466 -15.44 -36.06 24.03
CA GLY A 466 -14.90 -34.71 23.86
C GLY A 466 -15.00 -34.19 22.42
N ASN A 467 -14.58 -32.93 22.21
CA ASN A 467 -14.77 -32.25 20.93
C ASN A 467 -13.67 -32.65 19.94
N LEU A 468 -14.03 -33.17 18.77
CA LEU A 468 -13.10 -33.42 17.67
C LEU A 468 -12.65 -32.09 17.04
N VAL A 469 -11.35 -31.95 16.83
CA VAL A 469 -10.76 -30.94 15.93
C VAL A 469 -10.12 -31.71 14.77
N LEU A 470 -10.41 -31.30 13.55
CA LEU A 470 -9.87 -31.88 12.33
C LEU A 470 -9.57 -30.76 11.33
N SER A 471 -8.34 -30.65 10.85
CA SER A 471 -7.98 -29.71 9.80
C SER A 471 -6.89 -30.26 8.88
N VAL A 472 -6.90 -29.77 7.64
CA VAL A 472 -5.89 -30.07 6.64
C VAL A 472 -5.19 -28.77 6.26
N GLU A 473 -3.88 -28.73 6.40
CA GLU A 473 -3.03 -27.65 5.91
C GLU A 473 -2.29 -28.12 4.66
N ALA A 474 -2.29 -27.30 3.61
CA ALA A 474 -1.50 -27.52 2.40
C ALA A 474 -0.40 -26.46 2.33
N ARG A 475 0.85 -26.89 2.41
CA ARG A 475 2.02 -26.01 2.36
C ARG A 475 2.67 -26.06 0.99
N MET A 476 2.62 -24.94 0.28
CA MET A 476 3.35 -24.72 -0.97
C MET A 476 4.76 -24.22 -0.65
N HIS A 477 5.80 -24.86 -1.18
CA HIS A 477 7.20 -24.50 -0.88
C HIS A 477 7.77 -23.36 -1.73
N GLU A 478 7.07 -22.96 -2.79
CA GLU A 478 7.52 -21.93 -3.72
C GLU A 478 6.41 -20.91 -4.00
N THR A 479 6.65 -19.64 -3.66
CA THR A 479 5.73 -18.52 -3.93
C THR A 479 6.50 -17.23 -4.18
N THR A 480 5.91 -16.33 -4.98
CA THR A 480 6.40 -14.96 -5.17
C THR A 480 5.91 -14.01 -4.08
N LEU A 481 4.97 -14.45 -3.23
CA LEU A 481 4.45 -13.68 -2.11
C LEU A 481 5.47 -13.63 -0.96
N THR A 482 5.36 -12.63 -0.08
CA THR A 482 6.25 -12.44 1.08
C THR A 482 5.45 -12.38 2.38
N ALA A 483 6.10 -12.66 3.52
CA ALA A 483 5.46 -12.58 4.85
C ALA A 483 4.94 -11.17 5.22
N THR A 484 5.39 -10.12 4.51
CA THR A 484 4.82 -8.77 4.65
C THR A 484 3.42 -8.64 4.05
N THR A 485 3.07 -9.50 3.08
CA THR A 485 1.78 -9.46 2.38
C THR A 485 0.71 -10.31 3.06
N SER A 486 1.07 -11.47 3.60
CA SER A 486 0.13 -12.39 4.26
C SER A 486 0.85 -13.24 5.30
N SER A 487 0.16 -13.58 6.39
CA SER A 487 0.68 -14.51 7.40
C SER A 487 0.69 -15.97 6.92
N LEU A 488 0.15 -16.25 5.74
CA LEU A 488 0.25 -17.57 5.09
C LEU A 488 1.65 -17.83 4.53
N VAL A 489 2.48 -16.80 4.41
CA VAL A 489 3.82 -16.89 3.81
C VAL A 489 4.88 -16.86 4.90
N LEU A 490 5.81 -17.82 4.82
CA LEU A 490 6.99 -17.86 5.67
C LEU A 490 8.20 -17.43 4.83
N ASN A 491 8.89 -16.39 5.25
CA ASN A 491 10.15 -16.00 4.62
C ASN A 491 11.22 -17.05 4.94
N GLU A 492 11.98 -17.47 3.94
CA GLU A 492 13.21 -18.23 4.17
C GLU A 492 14.22 -17.33 4.88
N ILE A 493 14.64 -17.73 6.08
CA ILE A 493 15.68 -17.01 6.85
C ILE A 493 16.99 -17.76 6.71
N GLN A 494 17.91 -17.23 5.92
CA GLN A 494 19.28 -17.74 5.84
C GLN A 494 20.14 -17.02 6.87
N SER A 495 20.68 -17.77 7.84
CA SER A 495 21.63 -17.23 8.81
C SER A 495 23.04 -17.26 8.22
N ILE A 496 23.50 -16.11 7.73
CA ILE A 496 24.87 -15.93 7.26
C ILE A 496 25.68 -15.37 8.43
N SER A 497 26.50 -16.22 9.06
CA SER A 497 27.37 -15.80 10.16
C SER A 497 28.66 -15.19 9.62
N VAL A 498 28.79 -13.88 9.77
CA VAL A 498 30.06 -13.16 9.56
C VAL A 498 30.63 -12.84 10.94
N ILE A 499 31.71 -13.51 11.33
CA ILE A 499 32.39 -13.24 12.60
C ILE A 499 33.34 -12.07 12.37
N ALA A 500 33.00 -10.92 12.96
CA ALA A 500 33.89 -9.78 13.05
C ALA A 500 34.09 -9.41 14.52
N THR A 501 35.33 -9.12 14.91
CA THR A 501 35.63 -8.60 16.24
C THR A 501 35.20 -7.13 16.28
N VAL A 502 34.00 -6.85 16.77
CA VAL A 502 33.53 -5.46 16.96
C VAL A 502 34.23 -4.91 18.19
N VAL A 503 35.23 -4.07 17.97
CA VAL A 503 35.78 -3.20 19.01
C VAL A 503 34.94 -1.92 18.98
N ALA A 504 34.43 -1.48 20.13
CA ALA A 504 33.77 -0.18 20.21
C ALA A 504 34.78 0.89 19.80
N GLU A 505 34.57 1.52 18.64
CA GLU A 505 35.41 2.61 18.20
C GLU A 505 35.09 3.84 19.05
N GLY A 506 35.90 4.07 20.08
CA GLY A 506 35.88 5.33 20.82
C GLY A 506 36.60 6.41 20.02
N GLN A 507 35.89 7.11 19.14
CA GLN A 507 36.47 8.27 18.46
C GLN A 507 36.53 9.47 19.41
N ARG A 508 37.74 9.86 19.80
CA ARG A 508 37.97 11.07 20.59
C ARG A 508 38.25 12.23 19.64
N ILE A 509 37.25 13.09 19.45
CA ILE A 509 37.37 14.30 18.65
C ILE A 509 37.98 15.39 19.54
N VAL A 510 39.22 15.79 19.24
CA VAL A 510 39.90 16.91 19.89
C VAL A 510 39.95 18.06 18.90
N TYR A 511 39.17 19.11 19.14
CA TYR A 511 39.19 20.33 18.33
C TYR A 511 39.92 21.45 19.08
N SER A 512 40.63 22.30 18.35
CA SER A 512 41.33 23.47 18.89
C SER A 512 40.71 24.73 18.32
N THR A 513 40.23 25.62 19.19
CA THR A 513 39.67 26.92 18.79
C THR A 513 40.73 27.94 18.35
N ASN A 514 42.01 27.58 18.42
CA ASN A 514 43.14 28.47 18.13
C ASN A 514 43.63 28.39 16.67
N THR A 515 42.73 28.35 15.69
CA THR A 515 43.15 28.46 14.29
C THR A 515 42.29 29.46 13.52
N SER A 516 42.82 30.68 13.41
CA SER A 516 42.37 31.68 12.45
C SER A 516 42.86 31.31 11.04
N SER A 517 42.37 30.21 10.47
CA SER A 517 42.51 29.96 9.04
C SER A 517 41.29 30.54 8.34
N ASN A 518 41.49 31.56 7.51
CA ASN A 518 40.49 31.96 6.53
C ASN A 518 40.33 30.77 5.58
N GLY A 519 39.21 30.06 5.67
CA GLY A 519 38.91 28.94 4.77
C GLY A 519 38.88 29.43 3.32
N THR A 520 39.18 28.54 2.39
CA THR A 520 39.08 28.82 0.95
C THR A 520 37.79 28.21 0.43
N SER A 521 36.98 28.99 -0.25
CA SER A 521 35.78 28.50 -0.92
C SER A 521 36.11 27.45 -1.97
N GLU A 522 35.35 26.35 -1.95
CA GLU A 522 35.29 25.41 -3.07
C GLU A 522 34.62 26.08 -4.27
N VAL A 523 35.18 25.91 -5.46
CA VAL A 523 34.65 26.50 -6.70
C VAL A 523 34.55 25.43 -7.77
N GLN A 524 33.35 25.21 -8.30
CA GLN A 524 33.08 24.24 -9.36
C GLN A 524 32.48 24.94 -10.58
N SER A 525 32.69 24.37 -11.77
CA SER A 525 32.09 24.86 -13.01
C SER A 525 31.22 23.82 -13.68
N ILE A 526 30.10 24.27 -14.23
CA ILE A 526 29.18 23.48 -15.03
C ILE A 526 29.18 24.05 -16.45
N GLN A 527 29.53 23.23 -17.46
CA GLN A 527 29.37 23.60 -18.87
C GLN A 527 27.93 23.44 -19.33
N VAL A 528 27.31 24.55 -19.70
CA VAL A 528 25.86 24.61 -19.95
C VAL A 528 25.59 24.58 -21.45
N GLY A 529 24.79 23.60 -21.91
CA GLY A 529 24.23 23.55 -23.26
C GLY A 529 22.85 24.20 -23.36
N LEU A 530 22.24 24.22 -24.56
CA LEU A 530 20.87 24.72 -24.78
C LEU A 530 19.76 23.77 -24.27
N SER A 531 20.12 22.72 -23.54
CA SER A 531 19.23 21.66 -23.08
C SER A 531 18.66 21.95 -21.69
N THR A 532 17.52 21.37 -21.37
CA THR A 532 16.96 21.35 -20.01
C THR A 532 17.74 20.38 -19.12
N PHE A 533 18.01 20.79 -17.87
CA PHE A 533 18.77 20.00 -16.89
C PHE A 533 18.35 20.27 -15.45
N GLN A 534 18.78 19.40 -14.53
CA GLN A 534 18.71 19.60 -13.08
C GLN A 534 20.13 19.50 -12.52
N ILE A 535 20.43 20.27 -11.48
CA ILE A 535 21.69 20.15 -10.75
C ILE A 535 21.41 19.40 -9.45
N GLY A 536 22.26 18.45 -9.10
CA GLY A 536 22.17 17.70 -7.86
C GLY A 536 23.35 17.97 -6.95
N PHE A 537 23.11 17.94 -5.63
CA PHE A 537 24.17 17.99 -4.63
C PHE A 537 23.81 17.04 -3.49
N ARG A 538 24.69 16.06 -3.23
CA ARG A 538 24.52 15.02 -2.21
C ARG A 538 23.17 14.28 -2.30
N GLY A 539 22.71 14.00 -3.52
CA GLY A 539 21.50 13.23 -3.79
C GLY A 539 20.19 14.02 -3.91
N ALA A 540 20.16 15.30 -3.50
CA ALA A 540 19.03 16.19 -3.74
C ALA A 540 19.21 16.95 -5.06
N TYR A 541 18.12 17.14 -5.82
CA TYR A 541 18.13 17.78 -7.14
C TYR A 541 17.26 19.03 -7.21
N THR A 542 17.71 20.02 -7.98
CA THR A 542 16.98 21.27 -8.22
C THR A 542 15.72 21.03 -9.03
N ALA A 543 14.84 22.04 -9.09
CA ALA A 543 13.82 22.10 -10.14
C ALA A 543 14.46 22.06 -11.54
N LEU A 544 13.66 21.72 -12.57
CA LEU A 544 14.10 21.75 -13.97
C LEU A 544 14.55 23.16 -14.37
N LEU A 545 15.81 23.27 -14.77
CA LEU A 545 16.40 24.48 -15.34
C LEU A 545 16.34 24.36 -16.87
N THR A 546 15.61 25.28 -17.51
CA THR A 546 15.35 25.25 -18.96
C THR A 546 16.15 26.32 -19.70
N GLY A 547 16.65 25.99 -20.89
CA GLY A 547 17.40 26.91 -21.73
C GLY A 547 18.74 27.35 -21.11
N GLN A 548 18.93 28.66 -20.96
CA GLN A 548 20.12 29.28 -20.34
C GLN A 548 19.64 30.16 -19.17
N PRO A 549 19.35 29.57 -18.00
CA PRO A 549 18.84 30.30 -16.84
C PRO A 549 19.82 31.39 -16.39
N THR A 550 19.36 32.47 -15.78
CA THR A 550 20.29 33.46 -15.21
C THR A 550 21.04 32.88 -14.01
N THR A 551 22.18 33.47 -13.66
CA THR A 551 22.97 33.07 -12.47
C THR A 551 22.11 33.03 -11.21
N ASP A 552 21.23 34.01 -11.03
CA ASP A 552 20.37 34.11 -9.84
C ASP A 552 19.36 32.96 -9.76
N VAL A 553 18.87 32.46 -10.90
CA VAL A 553 17.96 31.32 -10.95
C VAL A 553 18.71 30.04 -10.56
N VAL A 554 19.94 29.86 -11.06
CA VAL A 554 20.77 28.71 -10.71
C VAL A 554 21.19 28.74 -9.24
N GLU A 555 21.56 29.91 -8.74
CA GLU A 555 21.92 30.15 -7.33
C GLU A 555 20.73 29.84 -6.41
N ALA A 556 19.56 30.41 -6.70
CA ALA A 556 18.36 30.16 -5.92
C ALA A 556 17.95 28.67 -5.93
N ALA A 557 18.07 28.00 -7.08
CA ALA A 557 17.74 26.60 -7.22
C ALA A 557 18.67 25.70 -6.38
N LEU A 558 19.97 25.98 -6.35
CA LEU A 558 20.94 25.28 -5.51
C LEU A 558 20.71 25.56 -4.03
N ASN A 559 20.47 26.82 -3.66
CA ASN A 559 20.19 27.22 -2.28
C ASN A 559 18.86 26.69 -1.72
N ASP A 560 17.95 26.21 -2.59
CA ASP A 560 16.73 25.51 -2.19
C ASP A 560 16.96 24.02 -1.86
N LEU A 561 18.16 23.48 -2.13
CA LEU A 561 18.48 22.10 -1.80
C LEU A 561 18.64 21.93 -0.28
N PRO A 562 17.98 20.93 0.34
CA PRO A 562 18.13 20.64 1.76
C PRO A 562 19.57 20.23 2.14
N THR A 563 20.36 19.82 1.14
CA THR A 563 21.78 19.43 1.31
C THR A 563 22.74 20.63 1.33
N ILE A 564 22.27 21.84 1.01
CA ILE A 564 23.03 23.10 1.05
C ILE A 564 22.56 23.96 2.24
N TYR A 565 21.25 23.99 2.52
CA TYR A 565 20.67 24.66 3.68
C TYR A 565 21.29 24.18 5.01
N PRO A 566 21.51 25.06 6.01
CA PRO A 566 21.18 26.48 6.07
C PRO A 566 22.19 27.43 5.43
N LEU A 567 23.28 26.89 4.88
CA LEU A 567 24.28 27.68 4.18
C LEU A 567 23.81 28.03 2.77
N THR A 568 24.55 28.92 2.10
CA THR A 568 24.24 29.34 0.73
C THR A 568 25.48 29.32 -0.15
N VAL A 569 25.32 28.84 -1.37
CA VAL A 569 26.29 28.97 -2.46
C VAL A 569 26.05 30.27 -3.22
N THR A 570 27.09 30.75 -3.91
CA THR A 570 26.97 31.85 -4.88
C THR A 570 27.27 31.35 -6.28
N VAL A 571 26.60 31.88 -7.30
CA VAL A 571 26.77 31.47 -8.69
C VAL A 571 27.12 32.67 -9.56
N THR A 572 28.22 32.55 -10.29
CA THR A 572 28.58 33.49 -11.36
C THR A 572 28.54 32.76 -12.71
N ALA A 573 28.53 33.50 -13.82
CA ALA A 573 28.53 32.91 -15.16
C ALA A 573 29.59 33.53 -16.07
N THR A 574 30.09 32.71 -16.97
CA THR A 574 30.78 33.13 -18.19
C THR A 574 29.87 32.85 -19.39
N SER A 575 30.32 33.16 -20.61
CA SER A 575 29.54 32.90 -21.83
C SER A 575 29.16 31.43 -22.06
N THR A 576 29.78 30.47 -21.35
CA THR A 576 29.55 29.02 -21.56
C THR A 576 29.49 28.20 -20.27
N ARG A 577 29.64 28.81 -19.09
CA ARG A 577 29.75 28.10 -17.81
C ARG A 577 29.07 28.83 -16.68
N TYR A 578 28.39 28.10 -15.80
CA TYR A 578 28.16 28.55 -14.42
C TYR A 578 29.36 28.20 -13.56
N ILE A 579 29.70 29.08 -12.63
CA ILE A 579 30.74 28.92 -11.63
C ILE A 579 30.05 29.00 -10.28
N ILE A 580 29.97 27.86 -9.59
CA ILE A 580 29.35 27.72 -8.28
C ILE A 580 30.45 27.83 -7.25
N THR A 581 30.30 28.76 -6.32
CA THR A 581 31.22 28.99 -5.21
C THR A 581 30.52 28.60 -3.92
N PHE A 582 31.00 27.54 -3.29
CA PHE A 582 30.53 27.09 -2.00
C PHE A 582 31.15 27.96 -0.88
N PRO A 583 30.41 28.16 0.21
CA PRO A 583 30.91 28.97 1.30
C PRO A 583 32.07 28.21 2.01
N PRO A 584 33.10 28.91 2.49
CA PRO A 584 34.32 28.28 3.02
C PRO A 584 34.07 27.37 4.22
N GLU A 585 32.94 27.52 4.91
CA GLU A 585 32.47 26.64 5.98
C GLU A 585 32.28 25.19 5.50
N MET A 586 32.00 24.98 4.21
CA MET A 586 31.82 23.63 3.66
C MET A 586 33.13 22.92 3.32
N GLY A 587 34.23 23.66 3.18
CA GLY A 587 35.52 23.12 2.75
C GLY A 587 35.47 22.44 1.39
N ASP A 588 36.20 21.33 1.26
CA ASP A 588 36.21 20.48 0.07
C ASP A 588 34.91 19.66 -0.01
N VAL A 589 34.10 19.91 -1.04
CA VAL A 589 32.82 19.23 -1.24
C VAL A 589 32.80 18.44 -2.56
N PRO A 590 32.06 17.31 -2.62
CA PRO A 590 31.99 16.53 -3.86
C PRO A 590 31.43 17.37 -5.01
N LEU A 591 31.80 16.97 -6.23
CA LEU A 591 31.25 17.57 -7.44
C LEU A 591 29.72 17.50 -7.43
N VAL A 592 29.09 18.62 -7.78
CA VAL A 592 27.68 18.62 -8.14
C VAL A 592 27.40 17.61 -9.25
N THR A 593 26.20 17.06 -9.29
CA THR A 593 25.74 16.18 -10.36
C THR A 593 24.82 16.95 -11.30
N CYS A 594 24.66 16.48 -12.54
CA CYS A 594 23.66 17.03 -13.43
C CYS A 594 22.91 15.91 -14.16
N ILE A 595 21.60 16.07 -14.30
CA ILE A 595 20.75 15.20 -15.11
C ILE A 595 20.18 16.05 -16.24
N SER A 596 20.31 15.60 -17.49
CA SER A 596 19.71 16.29 -18.65
C SER A 596 18.66 15.42 -19.31
N THR A 597 17.57 16.05 -19.75
CA THR A 597 16.52 15.41 -20.56
C THR A 597 16.97 15.07 -21.98
N SER A 598 18.11 15.60 -22.43
CA SER A 598 18.66 15.38 -23.77
C SER A 598 19.69 14.25 -23.87
N GLY A 599 19.96 13.54 -22.76
CA GLY A 599 20.90 12.41 -22.69
C GLY A 599 22.38 12.79 -22.53
N ASN A 600 22.77 14.05 -22.79
CA ASN A 600 24.12 14.54 -22.53
C ASN A 600 24.12 15.45 -21.30
N ALA A 601 24.59 14.92 -20.16
CA ALA A 601 24.72 15.71 -18.94
C ALA A 601 25.84 16.77 -19.10
N PRO A 602 25.63 17.99 -18.57
CA PRO A 602 26.66 19.02 -18.42
C PRO A 602 27.98 18.47 -17.87
N VAL A 603 29.10 18.91 -18.44
CA VAL A 603 30.44 18.56 -17.90
C VAL A 603 30.74 19.44 -16.70
N ILE A 604 31.16 18.81 -15.60
CA ILE A 604 31.38 19.45 -14.30
C ILE A 604 32.86 19.34 -13.96
N ASN A 605 33.49 20.45 -13.60
CA ASN A 605 34.90 20.49 -13.24
C ASN A 605 35.10 21.28 -11.95
N GLU A 606 35.95 20.78 -11.07
CA GLU A 606 36.50 21.52 -9.96
C GLU A 606 37.49 22.59 -10.48
N ILE A 607 37.34 23.83 -10.02
CA ILE A 607 38.23 24.94 -10.33
C ILE A 607 39.16 25.20 -9.15
N VAL A 608 38.60 25.24 -7.94
CA VAL A 608 39.33 25.47 -6.69
C VAL A 608 38.85 24.45 -5.69
N GLN A 609 39.77 23.62 -5.19
CA GLN A 609 39.52 22.73 -4.06
C GLN A 609 39.38 23.56 -2.78
N GLY A 610 38.24 23.45 -2.12
CA GLY A 610 37.92 24.18 -0.90
C GLY A 610 38.72 23.70 0.30
N VAL A 611 38.91 24.58 1.28
CA VAL A 611 39.50 24.25 2.58
C VAL A 611 38.61 24.87 3.64
N ALA A 612 38.11 24.04 4.56
CA ALA A 612 37.12 24.45 5.54
C ALA A 612 37.64 25.63 6.41
N SER A 613 36.79 26.61 6.68
CA SER A 613 37.04 27.52 7.79
C SER A 613 36.87 26.75 9.11
N ASN A 614 37.84 26.83 10.02
CA ASN A 614 37.82 26.08 11.28
C ASN A 614 36.80 26.63 12.31
N THR A 615 35.74 27.30 11.83
CA THR A 615 34.71 27.96 12.65
C THR A 615 33.46 27.11 12.79
N ALA A 616 33.12 26.29 11.79
CA ALA A 616 31.98 25.37 11.82
C ALA A 616 32.41 23.97 11.40
N ILE A 617 31.88 22.94 12.06
CA ILE A 617 32.17 21.54 11.74
C ILE A 617 30.85 20.80 11.59
N ALA A 618 30.74 20.02 10.52
CA ALA A 618 29.68 19.02 10.36
C ALA A 618 30.30 17.61 10.37
N PHE A 619 29.59 16.65 10.94
CA PHE A 619 30.04 15.26 10.97
C PHE A 619 29.38 14.50 9.84
N SER A 620 30.14 13.66 9.13
CA SER A 620 29.60 12.79 8.11
C SER A 620 29.80 11.31 8.47
N LEU A 621 28.73 10.53 8.30
CA LEU A 621 28.74 9.08 8.44
C LEU A 621 27.94 8.47 7.29
N ASN A 622 28.57 7.59 6.50
CA ASN A 622 27.93 6.90 5.36
C ASN A 622 27.20 7.82 4.37
N GLY A 623 27.74 9.02 4.11
CA GLY A 623 27.15 9.98 3.17
C GLY A 623 26.07 10.88 3.76
N MET A 624 25.62 10.64 5.00
CA MET A 624 24.82 11.59 5.78
C MET A 624 25.75 12.62 6.40
N THR A 625 25.29 13.86 6.56
CA THR A 625 26.05 14.95 7.22
C THR A 625 25.14 15.65 8.22
N THR A 626 25.62 15.94 9.43
CA THR A 626 24.88 16.73 10.42
C THR A 626 24.67 18.16 9.92
N ASP A 627 23.84 18.92 10.63
CA ASP A 627 23.87 20.37 10.51
C ASP A 627 25.29 20.88 10.87
N TYR A 628 25.70 22.01 10.28
CA TYR A 628 26.97 22.65 10.63
C TYR A 628 26.88 23.24 12.04
N ILE A 629 27.77 22.79 12.92
CA ILE A 629 27.83 23.22 14.31
C ILE A 629 28.87 24.33 14.41
N ASP A 630 28.46 25.52 14.85
CA ASP A 630 29.35 26.66 15.06
C ASP A 630 30.10 26.52 16.39
N PHE A 631 31.39 26.20 16.32
CA PHE A 631 32.26 26.03 17.48
C PHE A 631 32.83 27.34 18.03
N THR A 632 32.48 28.49 17.44
CA THR A 632 32.72 29.81 18.05
C THR A 632 31.70 30.15 19.14
N THR A 633 30.59 29.41 19.21
CA THR A 633 29.58 29.51 20.26
C THR A 633 29.76 28.40 21.32
N ASN A 634 29.11 28.54 22.48
CA ASN A 634 29.21 27.55 23.57
C ASN A 634 28.46 26.24 23.18
N VAL A 635 29.17 25.31 22.53
CA VAL A 635 28.64 23.98 22.16
C VAL A 635 28.64 23.05 23.38
N THR A 636 27.46 22.54 23.79
CA THR A 636 27.36 21.57 24.90
C THR A 636 27.35 20.13 24.42
N GLN A 637 27.64 19.18 25.32
CA GLN A 637 27.54 17.75 25.03
C GLN A 637 26.13 17.34 24.57
N ALA A 638 25.07 17.98 25.09
CA ALA A 638 23.70 17.67 24.68
C ALA A 638 23.41 18.12 23.25
N ASN A 639 23.96 19.26 22.81
CA ASN A 639 23.87 19.72 21.42
C ASN A 639 24.55 18.73 20.48
N LEU A 640 25.76 18.28 20.82
CA LEU A 640 26.48 17.30 20.00
C LEU A 640 25.75 15.95 19.93
N THR A 641 25.26 15.44 21.06
CA THR A 641 24.49 14.17 21.08
C THR A 641 23.21 14.27 20.26
N ALA A 642 22.51 15.40 20.28
CA ALA A 642 21.31 15.60 19.48
C ALA A 642 21.61 15.58 17.98
N GLU A 643 22.71 16.20 17.54
CA GLU A 643 23.14 16.18 16.14
C GLU A 643 23.64 14.80 15.70
N PHE A 644 24.42 14.10 16.54
CA PHE A 644 24.87 12.74 16.24
C PHE A 644 23.73 11.74 16.14
N ASN A 645 22.62 11.93 16.87
CA ASN A 645 21.41 11.10 16.73
C ASN A 645 20.62 11.36 15.44
N LYS A 646 20.99 12.37 14.64
CA LYS A 646 20.42 12.63 13.30
C LYS A 646 21.17 11.86 12.19
N LEU A 647 22.42 11.44 12.45
CA LEU A 647 23.19 10.49 11.64
C LEU A 647 22.83 9.06 12.04
#